data_AF-A0A971JIY3-F1
#
_entry.id   AF-A0A971JIY3-F1
#
_cell.length_a   1.000
_cell.length_b   1.000
_cell.length_c   1.000
_cell.angle_alpha   90.00
_cell.angle_beta   90.00
_cell.angle_gamma   90.00
#
_symmetry.space_group_name_H-M   'P 1'
#
loop_
_entity.id
_entity.type
_entity.pdbx_description
1 polymer ?
#
loop_
_entity_poly.entity_id
_entity_poly.type
_entity_poly.pdbx_seq_one_letter_code
_entity_poly.pdbx_strand_id
1 'polypeptide(L)'
;MTRWMLALCVMQAAALGAAADGFRAQVEADWQVQLANRFEGPKIPATRETDALGGCDGVKDGKWGFHTGGEADPWWQVDLGAETPLDRVLLWNRCDAPDRCNSVIIQTSSDGQTWSDVYTHTGTVFYGFTDGKPLAASLGGAPARFVRVALRGETFLHLDEVEVFAQADPSANIALRRPATQSGVSQWSVDHTQTEPPAPDFTEHLDRAVRRCHELILMRAGEGLDAGRLSKMLSRAERKIEKLAGAAPDAALFNEVRWIQRGLLLMDPLLNFDEILFAKRVPGSFNHMSDQHYGWFSRPGGGLYRMRGFRDGAPELVCLSDAFTEPGSFMRPSLSFDGTKVLFAWCKHYPGLSDHPDKLNKANVPEDAFYHVYEMNLDGTGLRQLTRGKYDDFDARYLPDGRIIFLSTRRGQFVQAGADTAARTLEEPALPDCYVRCGGGPERPVAVYTLHTMETDGTGLNAISPFEMFEWTPSVAHDGSILYSRWDYVDRWNMPFMSLWSIHPDGTNTRIVYKNYTHSPHCTFEPQCVPGSNKIVFTGSAHHAQTMGSLALLDPTVGTEGTDPIKRLTPEVVFPEIEGWPATYYGSPWPLSERLYLVAWGLVPTPTYPQQRPDNDMGLYLYDADSGQLELLHRDPKFACEWPLPVAARPMPPALAGTVRADAPKEGSFLVANVCEGLTTVKPGDIKALRIVAVPAKTHPTMNFPPMGIMADDPGKCVLGTVPVEPDGSAHFRVPAGVTMFFQALDDRGVAVQTMRGAVHVQPGQTLSCVGCHEHRMTAPPAQAFAAARREPSRVTPGPDGTWPFRYDRLVQPVLDTHCVSCHSPKGEDKRAARFRLTPEKSYEALCGYGKPSLVDNVREGYLRGYSIEGTGPASTSPILALLDAPKGHYNVSLSAEERERLVIWLDAYGQRLGSFSDEQERQLEELKAGSAGLLAARN
;
A
#
# COMPACT_ATOMS: atom_id res chain seq x y z
N MET A 1 17.35 2.71 -18.52
CA MET A 1 16.26 2.61 -19.52
C MET A 1 16.46 3.70 -20.57
N THR A 2 16.55 3.34 -21.85
CA THR A 2 16.95 4.25 -22.94
C THR A 2 15.78 5.11 -23.44
N ARG A 3 16.12 6.33 -23.91
CA ARG A 3 15.26 7.20 -24.75
C ARG A 3 14.60 6.47 -25.93
N TRP A 4 15.12 5.31 -26.34
CA TRP A 4 14.58 4.47 -27.42
C TRP A 4 13.35 3.66 -27.04
N MET A 5 13.23 3.12 -25.82
CA MET A 5 11.99 2.47 -25.35
C MET A 5 10.90 3.49 -25.06
N LEU A 6 11.27 4.65 -24.53
CA LEU A 6 10.35 5.79 -24.41
C LEU A 6 9.93 6.28 -25.79
N ALA A 7 10.85 6.36 -26.76
CA ALA A 7 10.52 6.70 -28.14
C ALA A 7 9.70 5.61 -28.85
N LEU A 8 9.87 4.32 -28.54
CA LEU A 8 9.04 3.24 -29.08
C LEU A 8 7.64 3.20 -28.44
N CYS A 9 7.53 3.41 -27.13
CA CYS A 9 6.25 3.55 -26.42
C CYS A 9 5.53 4.84 -26.85
N VAL A 10 6.26 5.95 -27.01
CA VAL A 10 5.72 7.21 -27.57
C VAL A 10 5.43 7.04 -29.05
N MET A 11 6.17 6.26 -29.83
CA MET A 11 5.85 5.96 -31.24
C MET A 11 4.73 4.94 -31.39
N GLN A 12 4.49 4.05 -30.43
CA GLN A 12 3.36 3.10 -30.43
C GLN A 12 2.09 3.76 -29.87
N ALA A 13 2.20 4.61 -28.84
CA ALA A 13 1.13 5.50 -28.36
C ALA A 13 0.83 6.62 -29.37
N ALA A 14 1.84 7.14 -30.08
CA ALA A 14 1.65 8.04 -31.22
C ALA A 14 1.26 7.28 -32.48
N ALA A 15 1.54 5.99 -32.66
CA ALA A 15 0.95 5.19 -33.75
C ALA A 15 -0.53 4.90 -33.46
N LEU A 16 -0.91 4.68 -32.19
CA LEU A 16 -2.30 4.68 -31.72
C LEU A 16 -2.97 6.06 -31.88
N GLY A 17 -2.19 7.15 -31.89
CA GLY A 17 -2.66 8.53 -32.10
C GLY A 17 -2.57 9.06 -33.53
N ALA A 18 -1.77 8.45 -34.42
CA ALA A 18 -1.44 8.96 -35.76
C ALA A 18 -1.70 7.95 -36.89
N ALA A 19 -1.92 6.67 -36.59
CA ALA A 19 -2.43 5.71 -37.56
C ALA A 19 -3.91 5.42 -37.24
N ALA A 20 -4.83 6.17 -37.85
CA ALA A 20 -6.11 5.65 -38.34
C ALA A 20 -7.11 6.77 -38.65
N ASP A 21 -7.56 6.87 -39.89
CA ASP A 21 -8.79 7.59 -40.24
C ASP A 21 -10.07 6.83 -39.78
N GLY A 22 -10.04 6.08 -38.67
CA GLY A 22 -11.22 5.40 -38.12
C GLY A 22 -11.01 4.45 -36.92
N PHE A 23 -12.03 4.32 -36.07
CA PHE A 23 -12.08 3.47 -34.85
C PHE A 23 -11.64 2.01 -35.07
N ARG A 24 -11.95 1.44 -36.23
CA ARG A 24 -11.57 0.05 -36.57
C ARG A 24 -10.06 -0.18 -36.44
N ALA A 25 -9.25 0.72 -36.98
CA ALA A 25 -7.81 0.58 -36.95
C ALA A 25 -7.23 0.87 -35.56
N GLN A 26 -7.88 1.71 -34.75
CA GLN A 26 -7.53 1.87 -33.33
C GLN A 26 -7.70 0.57 -32.55
N VAL A 27 -8.82 -0.14 -32.75
CA VAL A 27 -9.07 -1.45 -32.13
C VAL A 27 -8.06 -2.50 -32.60
N GLU A 28 -7.76 -2.55 -33.90
CA GLU A 28 -6.79 -3.50 -34.45
C GLU A 28 -5.37 -3.23 -33.92
N ALA A 29 -4.96 -1.95 -33.79
CA ALA A 29 -3.69 -1.57 -33.20
C ALA A 29 -3.61 -1.91 -31.71
N ASP A 30 -4.70 -1.71 -30.96
CA ASP A 30 -4.79 -2.09 -29.55
C ASP A 30 -4.57 -3.60 -29.33
N TRP A 31 -5.15 -4.46 -30.18
CA TRP A 31 -4.88 -5.91 -30.10
C TRP A 31 -3.39 -6.23 -30.28
N GLN A 32 -2.68 -5.53 -31.17
CA GLN A 32 -1.23 -5.72 -31.33
C GLN A 32 -0.46 -5.27 -30.08
N VAL A 33 -0.85 -4.14 -29.49
CA VAL A 33 -0.25 -3.66 -28.24
C VAL A 33 -0.47 -4.65 -27.10
N GLN A 34 -1.66 -5.26 -26.99
CA GLN A 34 -1.92 -6.31 -26.02
C GLN A 34 -1.04 -7.54 -26.25
N LEU A 35 -0.92 -8.02 -27.50
CA LEU A 35 -0.07 -9.18 -27.82
C LEU A 35 1.39 -8.94 -27.48
N ALA A 36 1.88 -7.71 -27.70
CA ALA A 36 3.26 -7.35 -27.45
C ALA A 36 3.58 -7.12 -25.96
N ASN A 37 2.65 -6.56 -25.16
CA ASN A 37 3.00 -6.03 -23.83
C ASN A 37 2.24 -6.67 -22.66
N ARG A 38 1.05 -7.23 -22.89
CA ARG A 38 0.15 -7.63 -21.79
C ARG A 38 0.61 -8.91 -21.10
N PHE A 39 1.24 -9.81 -21.86
CA PHE A 39 1.75 -11.09 -21.37
C PHE A 39 3.28 -11.11 -21.24
N GLU A 40 3.94 -9.96 -21.38
CA GLU A 40 5.32 -9.84 -20.93
C GLU A 40 5.32 -10.10 -19.43
N GLY A 41 5.82 -11.28 -19.03
CA GLY A 41 5.90 -11.66 -17.63
C GLY A 41 6.65 -10.59 -16.83
N PRO A 42 6.47 -10.56 -15.50
CA PRO A 42 7.29 -9.70 -14.66
C PRO A 42 8.77 -9.94 -14.98
N LYS A 43 9.59 -8.89 -14.98
CA LYS A 43 11.03 -9.08 -14.89
C LYS A 43 11.28 -9.90 -13.64
N ILE A 44 11.74 -11.13 -13.80
CA ILE A 44 11.99 -12.02 -12.66
C ILE A 44 13.07 -11.33 -11.83
N PRO A 45 12.88 -11.15 -10.51
CA PRO A 45 13.91 -10.58 -9.67
C PRO A 45 15.21 -11.35 -9.86
N ALA A 46 16.27 -10.66 -10.23
CA ALA A 46 17.54 -11.30 -10.48
C ALA A 46 18.03 -12.00 -9.20
N THR A 47 18.55 -13.20 -9.35
CA THR A 47 19.33 -13.89 -8.33
C THR A 47 20.78 -13.39 -8.35
N ARG A 48 21.56 -13.76 -7.34
CA ARG A 48 23.00 -13.48 -7.32
C ARG A 48 23.70 -14.03 -8.56
N GLU A 49 23.28 -15.20 -9.02
CA GLU A 49 23.87 -15.87 -10.17
C GLU A 49 23.45 -15.20 -11.49
N THR A 50 22.17 -14.91 -11.65
CA THR A 50 21.63 -14.38 -12.92
C THR A 50 22.00 -12.92 -13.18
N ASP A 51 22.17 -12.11 -12.13
CA ASP A 51 22.73 -10.75 -12.25
C ASP A 51 24.24 -10.78 -12.52
N ALA A 52 24.98 -11.61 -11.78
CA ALA A 52 26.43 -11.71 -11.92
C ALA A 52 26.89 -12.13 -13.33
N LEU A 53 26.06 -12.85 -14.09
CA LEU A 53 26.37 -13.23 -15.47
C LEU A 53 26.63 -12.03 -16.38
N GLY A 54 25.95 -10.90 -16.18
CA GLY A 54 26.17 -9.71 -16.99
C GLY A 54 27.54 -9.08 -16.75
N GLY A 55 28.22 -9.41 -15.65
CA GLY A 55 29.61 -9.04 -15.41
C GLY A 55 30.63 -9.82 -16.24
N CYS A 56 30.22 -10.82 -17.02
CA CYS A 56 31.09 -11.57 -17.91
C CYS A 56 30.39 -12.03 -19.21
N ASP A 57 29.38 -11.30 -19.69
CA ASP A 57 28.58 -11.71 -20.85
C ASP A 57 29.16 -11.25 -22.20
N GLY A 58 30.16 -10.36 -22.15
CA GLY A 58 30.83 -9.76 -23.31
C GLY A 58 30.27 -8.40 -23.73
N VAL A 59 29.21 -7.91 -23.10
CA VAL A 59 28.59 -6.61 -23.36
C VAL A 59 29.38 -5.53 -22.62
N LYS A 60 29.75 -4.48 -23.34
CA LYS A 60 30.42 -3.29 -22.78
C LYS A 60 29.67 -2.10 -23.35
N ASP A 61 28.87 -1.44 -22.53
CA ASP A 61 28.08 -0.28 -22.95
C ASP A 61 28.22 0.92 -22.00
N GLY A 62 29.12 0.81 -21.02
CA GLY A 62 29.39 1.83 -20.01
C GLY A 62 28.34 1.89 -18.91
N LYS A 63 27.38 0.96 -18.87
CA LYS A 63 26.48 0.77 -17.73
C LYS A 63 27.06 -0.28 -16.78
N TRP A 64 26.19 -0.90 -15.98
CA TRP A 64 26.58 -2.02 -15.14
C TRP A 64 26.06 -3.31 -15.77
N GLY A 65 26.93 -4.31 -15.91
CA GLY A 65 26.57 -5.68 -16.20
C GLY A 65 26.09 -6.43 -14.95
N PHE A 66 26.38 -5.94 -13.74
CA PHE A 66 25.81 -6.48 -12.50
C PHE A 66 25.78 -5.42 -11.39
N HIS A 67 24.97 -5.64 -10.35
CA HIS A 67 24.85 -4.68 -9.24
C HIS A 67 24.56 -5.35 -7.89
N THR A 68 25.53 -5.36 -6.98
CA THR A 68 25.29 -5.85 -5.61
C THR A 68 24.37 -4.92 -4.83
N GLY A 69 23.83 -5.39 -3.70
CA GLY A 69 23.14 -4.53 -2.74
C GLY A 69 24.08 -3.54 -2.06
N GLY A 70 23.52 -2.62 -1.27
CA GLY A 70 24.31 -1.76 -0.38
C GLY A 70 24.67 -2.58 0.85
N GLU A 71 25.91 -3.05 0.92
CA GLU A 71 26.35 -4.02 1.93
C GLU A 71 27.82 -3.81 2.30
N ALA A 72 28.22 -4.41 3.43
CA ALA A 72 29.62 -4.38 3.85
C ALA A 72 30.46 -5.35 3.01
N ASP A 73 31.56 -4.85 2.46
CA ASP A 73 32.55 -5.59 1.68
C ASP A 73 31.95 -6.39 0.50
N PRO A 74 31.23 -5.73 -0.44
CA PRO A 74 30.56 -6.41 -1.54
C PRO A 74 31.56 -7.05 -2.51
N TRP A 75 31.16 -8.16 -3.14
CA TRP A 75 32.00 -8.90 -4.07
C TRP A 75 31.23 -9.56 -5.22
N TRP A 76 31.91 -9.73 -6.35
CA TRP A 76 31.48 -10.50 -7.53
C TRP A 76 32.54 -11.54 -7.86
N GLN A 77 32.15 -12.74 -8.29
CA GLN A 77 33.10 -13.81 -8.60
C GLN A 77 32.67 -14.65 -9.81
N VAL A 78 33.66 -15.25 -10.48
CA VAL A 78 33.48 -16.17 -11.61
C VAL A 78 34.24 -17.49 -11.40
N ASP A 79 33.62 -18.61 -11.77
CA ASP A 79 34.23 -19.94 -11.81
C ASP A 79 34.74 -20.25 -13.23
N LEU A 80 36.06 -20.28 -13.40
CA LEU A 80 36.71 -20.58 -14.68
C LEU A 80 36.57 -22.06 -15.09
N GLY A 81 36.11 -22.92 -14.17
CA GLY A 81 35.85 -24.34 -14.35
C GLY A 81 37.04 -25.25 -14.03
N ALA A 82 38.26 -24.76 -14.17
CA ALA A 82 39.49 -25.47 -13.80
C ALA A 82 40.58 -24.50 -13.35
N GLU A 83 41.49 -24.99 -12.51
CA GLU A 83 42.64 -24.21 -12.04
C GLU A 83 43.57 -23.86 -13.22
N THR A 84 43.73 -22.57 -13.47
CA THR A 84 44.42 -22.03 -14.65
C THR A 84 45.40 -20.94 -14.22
N PRO A 85 46.66 -20.95 -14.69
CA PRO A 85 47.59 -19.83 -14.50
C PRO A 85 47.10 -18.56 -15.21
N LEU A 86 46.88 -17.49 -14.46
CA LEU A 86 46.28 -16.25 -14.97
C LEU A 86 47.33 -15.20 -15.37
N ASP A 87 47.15 -14.57 -16.53
CA ASP A 87 47.97 -13.45 -17.00
C ASP A 87 47.52 -12.13 -16.37
N ARG A 88 46.26 -11.75 -16.63
CA ARG A 88 45.67 -10.49 -16.17
C ARG A 88 44.15 -10.55 -16.05
N VAL A 89 43.59 -9.60 -15.32
CA VAL A 89 42.15 -9.29 -15.27
C VAL A 89 41.93 -7.87 -15.77
N LEU A 90 40.93 -7.66 -16.62
CA LEU A 90 40.50 -6.33 -17.07
C LEU A 90 39.13 -6.01 -16.43
N LEU A 91 39.04 -4.86 -15.80
CA LEU A 91 37.79 -4.35 -15.21
C LEU A 91 37.30 -3.15 -16.02
N TRP A 92 36.09 -3.27 -16.56
CA TRP A 92 35.38 -2.21 -17.27
C TRP A 92 34.38 -1.59 -16.31
N ASN A 93 34.51 -0.29 -16.03
CA ASN A 93 33.67 0.38 -15.03
C ASN A 93 32.40 0.98 -15.63
N ARG A 94 31.39 1.11 -14.77
CA ARG A 94 30.19 1.92 -14.99
C ARG A 94 30.58 3.39 -15.11
N CYS A 95 30.14 4.06 -16.18
CA CYS A 95 30.64 5.39 -16.54
C CYS A 95 29.83 6.56 -15.96
N ASP A 96 28.59 6.35 -15.51
CA ASP A 96 27.72 7.37 -14.89
C ASP A 96 27.84 7.46 -13.35
N ALA A 97 28.56 6.53 -12.72
CA ALA A 97 28.91 6.56 -11.29
C ALA A 97 30.30 5.92 -11.02
N PRO A 98 31.36 6.39 -11.72
CA PRO A 98 32.65 5.71 -11.78
C PRO A 98 33.43 5.77 -10.46
N ASP A 99 33.13 6.76 -9.61
CA ASP A 99 33.76 7.02 -8.32
C ASP A 99 33.43 5.97 -7.25
N ARG A 100 32.37 5.19 -7.44
CA ARG A 100 31.96 4.15 -6.47
C ARG A 100 32.83 2.89 -6.50
N CYS A 101 33.52 2.64 -7.62
CA CYS A 101 34.39 1.48 -7.81
C CYS A 101 35.86 1.90 -7.92
N ASN A 102 36.33 2.79 -7.04
CA ASN A 102 37.70 3.35 -7.11
C ASN A 102 38.74 2.61 -6.24
N SER A 103 38.31 1.71 -5.34
CA SER A 103 39.20 0.96 -4.43
C SER A 103 38.95 -0.55 -4.52
N VAL A 104 39.37 -1.16 -5.63
CA VAL A 104 39.09 -2.55 -5.98
C VAL A 104 40.17 -3.51 -5.49
N ILE A 105 39.77 -4.68 -5.00
CA ILE A 105 40.63 -5.81 -4.68
C ILE A 105 40.27 -6.97 -5.61
N ILE A 106 41.29 -7.58 -6.21
CA ILE A 106 41.14 -8.83 -6.95
C ILE A 106 41.73 -9.96 -6.13
N GLN A 107 40.92 -10.99 -5.92
CA GLN A 107 41.27 -12.17 -5.14
C GLN A 107 41.19 -13.42 -6.03
N THR A 108 42.06 -14.39 -5.75
CA THR A 108 42.04 -15.70 -6.42
C THR A 108 41.88 -16.84 -5.42
N SER A 109 41.31 -17.94 -5.90
CA SER A 109 41.13 -19.17 -5.13
C SER A 109 41.11 -20.41 -6.02
N SER A 110 41.61 -21.54 -5.51
CA SER A 110 41.49 -22.85 -6.18
C SER A 110 40.26 -23.63 -5.72
N ASP A 111 39.72 -23.35 -4.52
CA ASP A 111 38.62 -24.09 -3.87
C ASP A 111 37.34 -23.27 -3.65
N GLY A 112 37.39 -21.95 -3.86
CA GLY A 112 36.29 -21.02 -3.62
C GLY A 112 36.07 -20.67 -2.14
N GLN A 113 36.86 -21.23 -1.22
CA GLN A 113 36.76 -21.05 0.23
C GLN A 113 37.93 -20.23 0.79
N THR A 114 39.15 -20.51 0.32
CA THR A 114 40.38 -19.85 0.74
C THR A 114 40.81 -18.85 -0.32
N TRP A 115 40.94 -17.57 0.03
CA TRP A 115 41.16 -16.48 -0.91
C TRP A 115 42.48 -15.75 -0.63
N SER A 116 43.19 -15.38 -1.71
CA SER A 116 44.40 -14.55 -1.65
C SER A 116 44.19 -13.25 -2.40
N ASP A 117 44.51 -12.11 -1.79
CA ASP A 117 44.52 -10.80 -2.45
C ASP A 117 45.74 -10.74 -3.39
N VAL A 118 45.49 -10.72 -4.70
CA VAL A 118 46.55 -10.74 -5.74
C VAL A 118 46.77 -9.39 -6.39
N TYR A 119 45.80 -8.48 -6.28
CA TYR A 119 45.93 -7.11 -6.78
C TYR A 119 45.03 -6.16 -5.98
N THR A 120 45.53 -4.97 -5.68
CA THR A 120 44.77 -3.91 -4.99
C THR A 120 44.95 -2.59 -5.74
N HIS A 121 43.83 -1.98 -6.07
CA HIS A 121 43.75 -0.65 -6.65
C HIS A 121 43.52 0.41 -5.58
N THR A 122 44.23 1.53 -5.65
CA THR A 122 44.44 2.42 -4.49
C THR A 122 43.60 3.70 -4.50
N GLY A 123 42.38 3.67 -5.05
CA GLY A 123 41.44 4.80 -4.92
C GLY A 123 41.32 5.71 -6.15
N THR A 124 42.02 5.43 -7.27
CA THR A 124 41.92 6.27 -8.48
C THR A 124 40.74 5.84 -9.35
N VAL A 125 39.97 6.82 -9.85
CA VAL A 125 38.82 6.55 -10.73
C VAL A 125 39.30 6.03 -12.08
N PHE A 126 38.67 4.97 -12.58
CA PHE A 126 38.86 4.45 -13.93
C PHE A 126 37.51 4.28 -14.62
N TYR A 127 37.52 4.26 -15.96
CA TYR A 127 36.35 4.06 -16.79
C TYR A 127 36.48 2.73 -17.55
N GLY A 128 36.59 2.75 -18.87
CA GLY A 128 36.54 1.55 -19.69
C GLY A 128 35.82 1.86 -20.99
N PHE A 129 34.49 1.92 -20.96
CA PHE A 129 33.70 2.08 -22.18
C PHE A 129 33.88 3.45 -22.84
N THR A 130 33.76 4.54 -22.08
CA THR A 130 33.79 5.90 -22.65
C THR A 130 35.16 6.37 -23.11
N ASP A 131 36.24 5.84 -22.53
CA ASP A 131 37.62 6.25 -22.81
C ASP A 131 38.50 5.15 -23.41
N GLY A 132 37.97 3.93 -23.53
CA GLY A 132 38.68 2.76 -24.04
C GLY A 132 39.77 2.23 -23.09
N LYS A 133 39.73 2.58 -21.80
CA LYS A 133 40.82 2.29 -20.83
C LYS A 133 40.29 1.55 -19.59
N PRO A 134 40.07 0.23 -19.67
CA PRO A 134 39.75 -0.56 -18.47
C PRO A 134 40.93 -0.61 -17.50
N LEU A 135 40.64 -0.89 -16.23
CA LEU A 135 41.69 -1.16 -15.24
C LEU A 135 42.30 -2.55 -15.51
N ALA A 136 43.60 -2.59 -15.80
CA ALA A 136 44.33 -3.82 -16.07
C ALA A 136 45.15 -4.26 -14.85
N ALA A 137 44.81 -5.41 -14.28
CA ALA A 137 45.50 -6.01 -13.15
C ALA A 137 46.31 -7.24 -13.60
N SER A 138 47.64 -7.12 -13.60
CA SER A 138 48.55 -8.23 -13.89
C SER A 138 48.59 -9.20 -12.71
N LEU A 139 48.40 -10.51 -12.98
CA LEU A 139 48.35 -11.56 -11.96
C LEU A 139 49.61 -12.44 -11.92
N GLY A 140 50.56 -12.24 -12.83
CA GLY A 140 51.89 -12.84 -12.76
C GLY A 140 51.94 -14.37 -12.83
N GLY A 141 50.90 -15.02 -13.38
CA GLY A 141 50.82 -16.47 -13.50
C GLY A 141 50.22 -17.18 -12.28
N ALA A 142 49.58 -16.47 -11.34
CA ALA A 142 48.93 -17.07 -10.20
C ALA A 142 47.89 -18.13 -10.64
N PRO A 143 47.99 -19.39 -10.18
CA PRO A 143 46.99 -20.41 -10.50
C PRO A 143 45.69 -20.12 -9.73
N ALA A 144 44.56 -20.16 -10.44
CA ALA A 144 43.26 -19.95 -9.84
C ALA A 144 42.17 -20.68 -10.63
N ARG A 145 41.16 -21.19 -9.94
CA ARG A 145 39.88 -21.61 -10.54
C ARG A 145 38.84 -20.49 -10.43
N PHE A 146 38.84 -19.78 -9.31
CA PHE A 146 37.91 -18.70 -9.03
C PHE A 146 38.63 -17.36 -8.99
N VAL A 147 38.02 -16.36 -9.61
CA VAL A 147 38.45 -14.95 -9.54
C VAL A 147 37.33 -14.15 -8.90
N ARG A 148 37.66 -13.33 -7.91
CA ARG A 148 36.73 -12.45 -7.22
C ARG A 148 37.20 -11.01 -7.27
N VAL A 149 36.27 -10.11 -7.53
CA VAL A 149 36.43 -8.66 -7.46
C VAL A 149 35.66 -8.16 -6.25
N ALA A 150 36.30 -7.40 -5.37
CA ALA A 150 35.70 -6.96 -4.10
C ALA A 150 36.01 -5.48 -3.81
N LEU A 151 35.13 -4.85 -3.03
CA LEU A 151 35.37 -3.54 -2.40
C LEU A 151 35.48 -3.71 -0.87
N ARG A 152 35.99 -2.67 -0.20
CA ARG A 152 36.00 -2.59 1.27
C ARG A 152 35.02 -1.54 1.77
N GLY A 153 34.38 -1.82 2.91
CA GLY A 153 33.42 -0.92 3.54
C GLY A 153 31.99 -1.10 3.05
N GLU A 154 31.08 -0.26 3.54
CA GLU A 154 29.65 -0.33 3.24
C GLU A 154 29.33 0.44 1.94
N THR A 155 29.15 -0.29 0.85
CA THR A 155 29.00 0.27 -0.50
C THR A 155 28.29 -0.71 -1.45
N PHE A 156 28.19 -0.34 -2.72
CA PHE A 156 27.71 -1.18 -3.81
C PHE A 156 28.89 -1.53 -4.73
N LEU A 157 28.99 -2.78 -5.17
CA LEU A 157 29.88 -3.17 -6.27
C LEU A 157 29.06 -3.29 -7.55
N HIS A 158 29.51 -2.59 -8.58
CA HIS A 158 28.94 -2.64 -9.92
C HIS A 158 30.04 -2.37 -10.95
N LEU A 159 30.12 -3.19 -11.97
CA LEU A 159 31.02 -3.02 -13.12
C LEU A 159 30.25 -3.27 -14.40
N ASP A 160 30.74 -2.72 -15.51
CA ASP A 160 30.24 -2.99 -16.87
C ASP A 160 30.58 -4.44 -17.23
N GLU A 161 31.85 -4.82 -17.14
CA GLU A 161 32.35 -6.15 -17.54
C GLU A 161 33.65 -6.50 -16.79
N VAL A 162 33.86 -7.79 -16.52
CA VAL A 162 35.07 -8.38 -15.95
C VAL A 162 35.64 -9.45 -16.90
N GLU A 163 36.84 -9.21 -17.40
CA GLU A 163 37.52 -10.14 -18.31
C GLU A 163 38.73 -10.77 -17.63
N VAL A 164 38.92 -12.08 -17.81
CA VAL A 164 40.04 -12.83 -17.24
C VAL A 164 40.82 -13.51 -18.36
N PHE A 165 42.14 -13.37 -18.38
CA PHE A 165 43.00 -13.93 -19.43
C PHE A 165 43.99 -14.94 -18.84
N ALA A 166 44.14 -16.09 -19.51
CA ALA A 166 45.10 -17.12 -19.13
C ALA A 166 46.50 -16.80 -19.66
N GLN A 167 47.55 -17.25 -18.98
CA GLN A 167 48.93 -17.10 -19.45
C GLN A 167 49.20 -17.90 -20.74
N ALA A 168 48.54 -19.05 -20.90
CA ALA A 168 48.67 -19.90 -22.08
C ALA A 168 48.06 -19.27 -23.34
N ASP A 169 47.01 -18.46 -23.18
CA ASP A 169 46.37 -17.70 -24.26
C ASP A 169 45.91 -16.33 -23.75
N PRO A 170 46.79 -15.31 -23.81
CA PRO A 170 46.50 -13.97 -23.30
C PRO A 170 45.56 -13.16 -24.22
N SER A 171 45.04 -13.77 -25.30
CA SER A 171 44.14 -13.13 -26.27
C SER A 171 42.66 -13.47 -26.06
N ALA A 172 42.36 -14.54 -25.32
CA ALA A 172 41.00 -15.01 -25.07
C ALA A 172 40.53 -14.69 -23.63
N ASN A 173 39.36 -14.06 -23.50
CA ASN A 173 38.68 -13.90 -22.21
C ASN A 173 38.09 -15.24 -21.78
N ILE A 174 38.72 -15.91 -20.81
CA ILE A 174 38.30 -17.22 -20.31
C ILE A 174 37.15 -17.15 -19.30
N ALA A 175 36.79 -15.95 -18.82
CA ALA A 175 35.61 -15.72 -17.99
C ALA A 175 34.32 -15.54 -18.80
N LEU A 176 34.41 -15.33 -20.12
CA LEU A 176 33.26 -15.06 -20.98
C LEU A 176 32.19 -16.16 -20.83
N ARG A 177 31.00 -15.75 -20.38
CA ARG A 177 29.80 -16.58 -20.14
C ARG A 177 30.04 -17.76 -19.20
N ARG A 178 31.02 -17.66 -18.31
CA ARG A 178 31.25 -18.64 -17.25
C ARG A 178 30.27 -18.44 -16.10
N PRO A 179 29.98 -19.49 -15.30
CA PRO A 179 29.18 -19.34 -14.09
C PRO A 179 29.76 -18.27 -13.16
N ALA A 180 28.94 -17.31 -12.78
CA ALA A 180 29.28 -16.22 -11.88
C ALA A 180 28.25 -16.10 -10.76
N THR A 181 28.65 -15.49 -9.65
CA THR A 181 27.77 -15.14 -8.51
C THR A 181 28.36 -13.95 -7.75
N GLN A 182 27.60 -13.39 -6.82
CA GLN A 182 27.98 -12.18 -6.08
C GLN A 182 27.41 -12.18 -4.65
N SER A 183 27.85 -11.24 -3.82
CA SER A 183 27.48 -11.15 -2.39
C SER A 183 26.00 -10.86 -2.14
N GLY A 184 25.36 -10.06 -2.98
CA GLY A 184 23.99 -9.61 -2.82
C GLY A 184 23.39 -9.12 -4.14
N VAL A 185 22.11 -8.76 -4.14
CA VAL A 185 21.43 -8.15 -5.29
C VAL A 185 20.84 -6.81 -4.87
N SER A 186 20.64 -5.90 -5.82
CA SER A 186 20.00 -4.62 -5.59
C SER A 186 18.67 -4.52 -6.35
N GLN A 187 17.90 -3.46 -6.08
CA GLN A 187 16.74 -3.14 -6.91
C GLN A 187 17.08 -2.81 -8.38
N TRP A 188 18.37 -2.67 -8.71
CA TRP A 188 18.86 -2.41 -10.08
C TRP A 188 19.46 -3.65 -10.75
N SER A 189 19.48 -4.80 -10.06
CA SER A 189 19.94 -6.07 -10.62
C SER A 189 19.01 -6.55 -11.74
N VAL A 190 19.57 -7.22 -12.74
CA VAL A 190 18.87 -7.70 -13.94
C VAL A 190 19.17 -9.19 -14.13
N ASP A 191 18.15 -9.99 -14.45
CA ASP A 191 18.37 -11.39 -14.83
C ASP A 191 18.89 -11.44 -16.28
N HIS A 192 20.20 -11.63 -16.46
CA HIS A 192 20.85 -11.69 -17.77
C HIS A 192 20.62 -13.01 -18.52
N THR A 193 19.83 -13.94 -17.95
CA THR A 193 19.37 -15.15 -18.67
C THR A 193 18.09 -14.93 -19.46
N GLN A 194 17.38 -13.82 -19.20
CA GLN A 194 16.16 -13.46 -19.93
C GLN A 194 16.52 -12.88 -21.30
N THR A 195 16.24 -13.62 -22.36
CA THR A 195 16.23 -13.08 -23.73
C THR A 195 14.96 -12.26 -23.95
N GLU A 196 14.99 -11.26 -24.85
CA GLU A 196 13.78 -10.57 -25.30
C GLU A 196 12.68 -11.59 -25.65
N PRO A 197 11.40 -11.33 -25.29
CA PRO A 197 10.32 -12.22 -25.67
C PRO A 197 10.31 -12.37 -27.20
N PRO A 198 10.14 -13.59 -27.74
CA PRO A 198 9.93 -13.75 -29.16
C PRO A 198 8.66 -12.98 -29.58
N ALA A 199 8.63 -12.51 -30.83
CA ALA A 199 7.44 -11.89 -31.39
C ALA A 199 6.21 -12.82 -31.20
N PRO A 200 5.01 -12.28 -30.92
CA PRO A 200 3.83 -13.09 -30.63
C PRO A 200 3.52 -14.05 -31.77
N ASP A 201 3.37 -15.35 -31.45
CA ASP A 201 2.97 -16.36 -32.42
C ASP A 201 1.49 -16.19 -32.76
N PHE A 202 1.22 -15.56 -33.91
CA PHE A 202 -0.14 -15.38 -34.40
C PHE A 202 -0.90 -16.72 -34.55
N THR A 203 -0.21 -17.84 -34.74
CA THR A 203 -0.83 -19.17 -34.86
C THR A 203 -1.55 -19.55 -33.58
N GLU A 204 -0.85 -19.52 -32.44
CA GLU A 204 -1.43 -19.87 -31.13
C GLU A 204 -2.58 -18.92 -30.77
N HIS A 205 -2.39 -17.63 -30.97
CA HIS A 205 -3.40 -16.62 -30.65
C HIS A 205 -4.65 -16.73 -31.54
N LEU A 206 -4.47 -17.07 -32.83
CA LEU A 206 -5.57 -17.31 -33.76
C LEU A 206 -6.38 -18.54 -33.36
N ASP A 207 -5.72 -19.65 -33.04
CA ASP A 207 -6.38 -20.88 -32.60
C ASP A 207 -7.20 -20.67 -31.33
N ARG A 208 -6.66 -19.92 -30.36
CA ARG A 208 -7.38 -19.53 -29.14
C ARG A 208 -8.60 -18.66 -29.46
N ALA A 209 -8.47 -17.71 -30.38
CA ALA A 209 -9.58 -16.84 -30.79
C ALA A 209 -10.70 -17.64 -31.50
N VAL A 210 -10.35 -18.59 -32.39
CA VAL A 210 -11.32 -19.47 -33.06
C VAL A 210 -12.06 -20.34 -32.04
N ARG A 211 -11.35 -21.00 -31.12
CA ARG A 211 -11.98 -21.80 -30.05
C ARG A 211 -12.96 -20.95 -29.24
N ARG A 212 -12.55 -19.75 -28.85
CA ARG A 212 -13.43 -18.84 -28.10
C ARG A 212 -14.66 -18.41 -28.91
N CYS A 213 -14.53 -18.21 -30.22
CA CYS A 213 -15.68 -17.90 -31.07
C CYS A 213 -16.72 -19.04 -31.05
N HIS A 214 -16.28 -20.31 -31.14
CA HIS A 214 -17.19 -21.47 -31.04
C HIS A 214 -17.90 -21.52 -29.69
N GLU A 215 -17.16 -21.34 -28.59
CA GLU A 215 -17.74 -21.29 -27.24
C GLU A 215 -18.79 -20.18 -27.12
N LEU A 216 -18.47 -18.96 -27.58
CA LEU A 216 -19.40 -17.84 -27.53
C LEU A 216 -20.62 -18.09 -28.42
N ILE A 217 -20.47 -18.65 -29.62
CA ILE A 217 -21.61 -19.00 -30.48
C ILE A 217 -22.58 -19.95 -29.75
N LEU A 218 -22.05 -20.98 -29.07
CA LEU A 218 -22.86 -21.92 -28.30
C LEU A 218 -23.54 -21.23 -27.11
N MET A 219 -22.81 -20.38 -26.37
CA MET A 219 -23.37 -19.60 -25.26
C MET A 219 -24.51 -18.68 -25.74
N ARG A 220 -24.28 -17.90 -26.80
CA ARG A 220 -25.29 -17.00 -27.38
C ARG A 220 -26.52 -17.75 -27.87
N ALA A 221 -26.33 -18.89 -28.52
CA ALA A 221 -27.45 -19.75 -28.92
C ALA A 221 -28.25 -20.26 -27.70
N GLY A 222 -27.57 -20.67 -26.64
CA GLY A 222 -28.19 -21.10 -25.38
C GLY A 222 -28.96 -19.98 -24.67
N GLU A 223 -28.54 -18.74 -24.85
CA GLU A 223 -29.22 -17.52 -24.37
C GLU A 223 -30.34 -17.04 -25.31
N GLY A 224 -30.56 -17.71 -26.45
CA GLY A 224 -31.59 -17.37 -27.43
C GLY A 224 -31.21 -16.23 -28.39
N LEU A 225 -29.93 -15.87 -28.48
CA LEU A 225 -29.42 -14.81 -29.34
C LEU A 225 -28.96 -15.36 -30.71
N ASP A 226 -29.28 -14.65 -31.80
CA ASP A 226 -28.89 -15.06 -33.17
C ASP A 226 -27.43 -14.70 -33.49
N ALA A 227 -26.54 -15.69 -33.33
CA ALA A 227 -25.14 -15.61 -33.74
C ALA A 227 -24.88 -16.12 -35.18
N GLY A 228 -25.93 -16.41 -35.96
CA GLY A 228 -25.82 -17.12 -37.24
C GLY A 228 -24.98 -16.40 -38.30
N ARG A 229 -25.01 -15.06 -38.32
CA ARG A 229 -24.14 -14.25 -39.20
C ARG A 229 -22.66 -14.45 -38.84
N LEU A 230 -22.33 -14.33 -37.55
CA LEU A 230 -20.96 -14.43 -37.05
C LEU A 230 -20.43 -15.86 -37.17
N SER A 231 -21.26 -16.87 -36.94
CA SER A 231 -20.95 -18.28 -37.18
C SER A 231 -20.58 -18.54 -38.65
N LYS A 232 -21.36 -18.03 -39.62
CA LYS A 232 -21.03 -18.15 -41.05
C LYS A 232 -19.73 -17.43 -41.42
N MET A 233 -19.41 -16.32 -40.77
CA MET A 233 -18.14 -15.61 -40.94
C MET A 233 -16.98 -16.43 -40.39
N LEU A 234 -17.14 -17.06 -39.21
CA LEU A 234 -16.13 -17.93 -38.62
C LEU A 234 -15.80 -19.11 -39.55
N SER A 235 -16.81 -19.80 -40.08
CA SER A 235 -16.58 -20.90 -41.03
C SER A 235 -15.88 -20.47 -42.31
N ARG A 236 -16.00 -19.19 -42.73
CA ARG A 236 -15.22 -18.65 -43.86
C ARG A 236 -13.76 -18.42 -43.47
N ALA A 237 -13.52 -17.90 -42.28
CA ALA A 237 -12.17 -17.71 -41.75
C ALA A 237 -11.46 -19.05 -41.54
N GLU A 238 -12.13 -20.07 -41.00
CA GLU A 238 -11.59 -21.43 -40.84
C GLU A 238 -11.15 -22.05 -42.17
N ARG A 239 -11.94 -21.89 -43.24
CA ARG A 239 -11.52 -22.31 -44.60
C ARG A 239 -10.30 -21.55 -45.14
N LYS A 240 -10.05 -20.32 -44.67
CA LYS A 240 -8.81 -19.60 -45.01
C LYS A 240 -7.64 -20.16 -44.21
N ILE A 241 -7.84 -20.47 -42.93
CA ILE A 241 -6.85 -21.11 -42.05
C ILE A 241 -6.42 -22.48 -42.62
N GLU A 242 -7.37 -23.33 -43.00
CA GLU A 242 -7.10 -24.63 -43.63
C GLU A 242 -6.21 -24.51 -44.89
N LYS A 243 -6.42 -23.45 -45.68
CA LYS A 243 -5.65 -23.17 -46.90
C LYS A 243 -4.22 -22.71 -46.65
N LEU A 244 -3.88 -22.28 -45.43
CA LEU A 244 -2.50 -21.93 -45.09
C LEU A 244 -1.58 -23.15 -45.09
N ALA A 245 -2.12 -24.37 -44.97
CA ALA A 245 -1.37 -25.63 -45.04
C ALA A 245 -0.11 -25.66 -44.14
N GLY A 246 -0.19 -25.06 -42.95
CA GLY A 246 0.91 -24.98 -41.97
C GLY A 246 1.79 -23.73 -42.08
N ALA A 247 1.52 -22.81 -43.02
CA ALA A 247 2.12 -21.48 -43.00
C ALA A 247 1.55 -20.62 -41.86
N ALA A 248 2.38 -19.72 -41.32
CA ALA A 248 1.95 -18.79 -40.27
C ALA A 248 0.84 -17.84 -40.78
N PRO A 249 -0.22 -17.58 -39.99
CA PRO A 249 -1.25 -16.64 -40.35
C PRO A 249 -0.72 -15.20 -40.36
N ASP A 250 -1.29 -14.35 -41.21
CA ASP A 250 -1.01 -12.91 -41.20
C ASP A 250 -1.92 -12.16 -40.21
N ALA A 251 -1.58 -10.89 -39.95
CA ALA A 251 -2.37 -10.03 -39.08
C ALA A 251 -3.79 -9.78 -39.60
N ALA A 252 -4.02 -9.87 -40.92
CA ALA A 252 -5.33 -9.63 -41.51
C ALA A 252 -6.32 -10.76 -41.19
N LEU A 253 -5.89 -12.02 -41.30
CA LEU A 253 -6.69 -13.18 -40.92
C LEU A 253 -6.92 -13.21 -39.40
N PHE A 254 -5.89 -12.87 -38.61
CA PHE A 254 -6.04 -12.72 -37.16
C PHE A 254 -7.09 -11.67 -36.80
N ASN A 255 -6.99 -10.47 -37.38
CA ASN A 255 -7.95 -9.40 -37.15
C ASN A 255 -9.37 -9.81 -37.59
N GLU A 256 -9.54 -10.51 -38.71
CA GLU A 256 -10.84 -11.03 -39.17
C GLU A 256 -11.52 -11.88 -38.10
N VAL A 257 -10.80 -12.83 -37.49
CA VAL A 257 -11.32 -13.66 -36.40
C VAL A 257 -11.58 -12.85 -35.12
N ARG A 258 -10.68 -11.93 -34.76
CA ARG A 258 -10.87 -11.06 -33.58
C ARG A 258 -12.11 -10.17 -33.70
N TRP A 259 -12.46 -9.70 -34.90
CA TRP A 259 -13.71 -8.95 -35.11
C TRP A 259 -14.96 -9.82 -34.91
N ILE A 260 -14.90 -11.09 -35.29
CA ILE A 260 -15.99 -12.05 -35.03
C ILE A 260 -16.11 -12.28 -33.52
N GLN A 261 -14.99 -12.53 -32.84
CA GLN A 261 -14.92 -12.74 -31.41
C GLN A 261 -15.45 -11.54 -30.62
N ARG A 262 -15.06 -10.32 -31.01
CA ARG A 262 -15.55 -9.06 -30.44
C ARG A 262 -17.07 -8.95 -30.59
N GLY A 263 -17.60 -9.19 -31.79
CA GLY A 263 -19.04 -9.14 -32.04
C GLY A 263 -19.82 -10.10 -31.13
N LEU A 264 -19.33 -11.33 -30.98
CA LEU A 264 -19.93 -12.34 -30.12
C LEU A 264 -19.85 -11.98 -28.62
N LEU A 265 -18.77 -11.32 -28.18
CA LEU A 265 -18.62 -10.86 -26.80
C LEU A 265 -19.58 -9.69 -26.51
N LEU A 266 -19.69 -8.72 -27.41
CA LEU A 266 -20.54 -7.54 -27.24
C LEU A 266 -22.04 -7.83 -27.34
N MET A 267 -22.42 -9.04 -27.77
CA MET A 267 -23.78 -9.56 -27.70
C MET A 267 -24.18 -10.04 -26.30
N ASP A 268 -23.28 -9.99 -25.30
CA ASP A 268 -23.57 -10.52 -23.98
C ASP A 268 -24.80 -9.87 -23.32
N PRO A 269 -25.79 -10.65 -22.83
CA PRO A 269 -26.99 -10.09 -22.23
C PRO A 269 -26.72 -9.33 -20.92
N LEU A 270 -25.54 -9.49 -20.30
CA LEU A 270 -25.12 -8.66 -19.17
C LEU A 270 -24.80 -7.22 -19.58
N LEU A 271 -24.55 -6.96 -20.87
CA LEU A 271 -24.47 -5.61 -21.41
C LEU A 271 -25.89 -5.10 -21.68
N ASN A 272 -26.74 -5.03 -20.66
CA ASN A 272 -28.14 -4.62 -20.75
C ASN A 272 -28.35 -3.09 -20.63
N PHE A 273 -27.34 -2.30 -20.98
CA PHE A 273 -27.30 -0.84 -20.90
C PHE A 273 -26.70 -0.26 -22.19
N ASP A 274 -27.16 0.91 -22.62
CA ASP A 274 -26.75 1.50 -23.89
C ASP A 274 -25.72 2.63 -23.75
N GLU A 275 -25.48 3.10 -22.52
CA GLU A 275 -24.51 4.16 -22.25
C GLU A 275 -23.56 3.81 -21.10
N ILE A 276 -22.35 4.36 -21.17
CA ILE A 276 -21.32 4.29 -20.13
C ILE A 276 -20.91 5.73 -19.77
N LEU A 277 -20.99 6.09 -18.49
CA LEU A 277 -20.38 7.29 -17.92
C LEU A 277 -18.91 7.00 -17.56
N PHE A 278 -18.01 7.92 -17.84
CA PHE A 278 -16.59 7.80 -17.47
C PHE A 278 -15.93 9.18 -17.37
N ALA A 279 -14.69 9.22 -16.87
CA ALA A 279 -13.86 10.43 -16.87
C ALA A 279 -12.71 10.32 -17.86
N LYS A 280 -12.44 11.43 -18.55
CA LYS A 280 -11.16 11.70 -19.20
C LYS A 280 -10.34 12.59 -18.27
N ARG A 281 -9.07 12.29 -18.06
CA ARG A 281 -8.16 13.14 -17.26
C ARG A 281 -6.70 12.92 -17.63
N VAL A 282 -5.86 13.85 -17.23
CA VAL A 282 -4.42 13.61 -17.12
C VAL A 282 -4.14 13.13 -15.70
N PRO A 283 -3.46 12.00 -15.48
CA PRO A 283 -3.07 11.55 -14.14
C PRO A 283 -2.26 12.62 -13.39
N GLY A 284 -2.36 12.65 -12.05
CA GLY A 284 -1.64 13.63 -11.24
C GLY A 284 -0.12 13.52 -11.41
N SER A 285 0.61 14.62 -11.17
CA SER A 285 2.06 14.67 -11.41
C SER A 285 2.89 13.87 -10.42
N PHE A 286 2.33 13.47 -9.27
CA PHE A 286 3.03 12.73 -8.24
C PHE A 286 2.61 11.25 -8.21
N ASN A 287 3.56 10.34 -8.40
CA ASN A 287 3.31 8.91 -8.46
C ASN A 287 3.51 8.24 -7.08
N HIS A 288 2.47 8.30 -6.25
CA HIS A 288 2.42 7.65 -4.95
C HIS A 288 0.96 7.54 -4.46
N MET A 289 0.59 6.43 -3.83
CA MET A 289 -0.82 6.13 -3.51
C MET A 289 -1.43 7.12 -2.51
N SER A 290 -0.60 7.73 -1.66
CA SER A 290 -1.03 8.73 -0.67
C SER A 290 -1.20 10.13 -1.27
N ASP A 291 -0.55 10.43 -2.41
CA ASP A 291 -0.43 11.78 -2.95
C ASP A 291 -1.31 12.02 -4.18
N GLN A 292 -1.80 10.96 -4.81
CA GLN A 292 -2.55 10.99 -6.07
C GLN A 292 -3.87 11.78 -6.03
N HIS A 293 -4.36 12.14 -4.84
CA HIS A 293 -5.65 12.80 -4.62
C HIS A 293 -5.55 14.25 -4.12
N TYR A 294 -4.36 14.85 -4.13
CA TYR A 294 -4.23 16.28 -3.81
C TYR A 294 -4.35 17.15 -5.06
N GLY A 295 -5.21 18.15 -5.02
CA GLY A 295 -5.44 19.03 -6.18
C GLY A 295 -4.22 19.88 -6.57
N TRP A 296 -3.27 20.11 -5.67
CA TRP A 296 -2.00 20.78 -6.02
C TRP A 296 -1.04 19.92 -6.87
N PHE A 297 -1.28 18.62 -7.01
CA PHE A 297 -0.61 17.75 -7.99
C PHE A 297 -1.47 17.49 -9.23
N SER A 298 -2.58 18.22 -9.38
CA SER A 298 -3.44 18.12 -10.56
C SER A 298 -2.68 18.49 -11.83
N ARG A 299 -3.09 17.86 -12.93
CA ARG A 299 -2.71 18.25 -14.29
C ARG A 299 -4.01 18.54 -15.07
N PRO A 300 -4.03 19.57 -15.93
CA PRO A 300 -5.26 20.08 -16.50
C PRO A 300 -5.75 19.24 -17.68
N GLY A 301 -7.06 19.13 -17.82
CA GLY A 301 -7.73 18.62 -19.02
C GLY A 301 -8.66 17.45 -18.77
N GLY A 302 -9.36 17.05 -19.83
CA GLY A 302 -10.38 16.00 -19.79
C GLY A 302 -11.76 16.52 -19.41
N GLY A 303 -12.55 15.71 -18.71
CA GLY A 303 -13.96 15.98 -18.41
C GLY A 303 -14.75 14.71 -18.09
N LEU A 304 -16.04 14.88 -17.85
CA LEU A 304 -16.98 13.77 -17.67
C LEU A 304 -17.74 13.53 -18.97
N TYR A 305 -17.81 12.28 -19.41
CA TYR A 305 -18.38 11.92 -20.71
C TYR A 305 -19.33 10.75 -20.60
N ARG A 306 -20.38 10.78 -21.41
CA ARG A 306 -21.20 9.60 -21.73
C ARG A 306 -20.81 9.06 -23.09
N MET A 307 -20.69 7.75 -23.18
CA MET A 307 -20.43 7.01 -24.41
C MET A 307 -21.66 6.21 -24.81
N ARG A 308 -22.10 6.30 -26.07
CA ARG A 308 -23.20 5.52 -26.66
C ARG A 308 -22.76 4.78 -27.91
N GLY A 309 -23.45 3.70 -28.27
CA GLY A 309 -23.18 2.96 -29.52
C GLY A 309 -21.87 2.16 -29.53
N PHE A 310 -21.31 1.87 -28.35
CA PHE A 310 -20.02 1.17 -28.18
C PHE A 310 -20.02 -0.28 -28.69
N ARG A 311 -21.20 -0.85 -29.01
CA ARG A 311 -21.34 -2.21 -29.55
C ARG A 311 -21.09 -2.30 -31.06
N ASP A 312 -21.48 -1.26 -31.81
CA ASP A 312 -21.64 -1.31 -33.27
C ASP A 312 -20.51 -0.63 -34.06
N GLY A 313 -19.66 0.15 -33.38
CA GLY A 313 -18.59 0.89 -34.03
C GLY A 313 -17.97 1.96 -33.13
N ALA A 314 -17.55 3.07 -33.74
CA ALA A 314 -17.01 4.21 -33.02
C ALA A 314 -18.08 4.78 -32.07
N PRO A 315 -17.82 4.87 -30.76
CA PRO A 315 -18.81 5.40 -29.84
C PRO A 315 -19.04 6.90 -30.04
N GLU A 316 -20.30 7.32 -29.90
CA GLU A 316 -20.64 8.74 -29.76
C GLU A 316 -20.32 9.19 -28.33
N LEU A 317 -19.64 10.32 -28.19
CA LEU A 317 -19.28 10.90 -26.90
C LEU A 317 -20.02 12.21 -26.66
N VAL A 318 -20.66 12.32 -25.50
CA VAL A 318 -21.33 13.55 -25.03
C VAL A 318 -20.61 14.04 -23.78
N CYS A 319 -20.05 15.26 -23.84
CA CYS A 319 -19.44 15.91 -22.69
C CYS A 319 -20.54 16.40 -21.72
N LEU A 320 -20.38 16.13 -20.43
CA LEU A 320 -21.27 16.61 -19.36
C LEU A 320 -20.69 17.81 -18.59
N SER A 321 -19.39 18.03 -18.72
CA SER A 321 -18.64 19.00 -17.91
C SER A 321 -18.32 20.30 -18.66
N ASP A 322 -19.09 20.65 -19.70
CA ASP A 322 -18.85 21.87 -20.50
C ASP A 322 -18.98 23.17 -19.68
N ALA A 323 -19.67 23.12 -18.53
CA ALA A 323 -19.76 24.24 -17.60
C ALA A 323 -18.42 24.59 -16.91
N PHE A 324 -17.43 23.68 -16.93
CA PHE A 324 -16.11 23.88 -16.35
C PHE A 324 -15.14 24.39 -17.41
N THR A 325 -15.11 25.71 -17.58
CA THR A 325 -14.29 26.37 -18.61
C THR A 325 -12.84 26.60 -18.19
N GLU A 326 -12.55 26.54 -16.89
CA GLU A 326 -11.20 26.72 -16.35
C GLU A 326 -10.39 25.42 -16.46
N PRO A 327 -9.07 25.49 -16.68
CA PRO A 327 -8.22 24.31 -16.67
C PRO A 327 -8.28 23.64 -15.29
N GLY A 328 -8.62 22.37 -15.26
CA GLY A 328 -8.81 21.63 -14.01
C GLY A 328 -8.74 20.13 -14.21
N SER A 329 -9.04 19.38 -13.15
CA SER A 329 -8.94 17.93 -13.13
C SER A 329 -10.20 17.32 -12.51
N PHE A 330 -10.74 16.27 -13.15
CA PHE A 330 -11.93 15.54 -12.71
C PHE A 330 -11.53 14.19 -12.11
N MET A 331 -12.18 13.78 -11.03
CA MET A 331 -11.94 12.49 -10.38
C MET A 331 -13.23 11.78 -9.98
N ARG A 332 -13.16 10.44 -10.01
CA ARG A 332 -14.07 9.52 -9.30
C ARG A 332 -15.57 9.84 -9.49
N PRO A 333 -16.09 9.87 -10.72
CA PRO A 333 -17.54 10.00 -10.90
C PRO A 333 -18.26 8.81 -10.25
N SER A 334 -19.50 9.02 -9.82
CA SER A 334 -20.40 7.96 -9.38
C SER A 334 -21.86 8.30 -9.73
N LEU A 335 -22.66 7.27 -10.00
CA LEU A 335 -24.08 7.41 -10.32
C LEU A 335 -24.98 7.19 -9.10
N SER A 336 -26.10 7.91 -9.05
CA SER A 336 -27.21 7.57 -8.15
C SER A 336 -27.78 6.20 -8.49
N PHE A 337 -28.46 5.56 -7.54
CA PHE A 337 -29.00 4.20 -7.75
C PHE A 337 -30.03 4.12 -8.88
N ASP A 338 -30.77 5.19 -9.15
CA ASP A 338 -31.70 5.30 -10.28
C ASP A 338 -31.01 5.70 -11.60
N GLY A 339 -29.70 5.99 -11.56
CA GLY A 339 -28.89 6.37 -12.73
C GLY A 339 -29.15 7.78 -13.26
N THR A 340 -29.82 8.67 -12.50
CA THR A 340 -30.23 9.99 -12.99
C THR A 340 -29.30 11.14 -12.60
N LYS A 341 -28.46 10.95 -11.58
CA LYS A 341 -27.54 11.96 -11.06
C LYS A 341 -26.10 11.46 -10.99
N VAL A 342 -25.17 12.40 -11.02
CA VAL A 342 -23.72 12.18 -11.01
C VAL A 342 -23.09 12.93 -9.85
N LEU A 343 -22.36 12.23 -8.99
CA LEU A 343 -21.37 12.84 -8.08
C LEU A 343 -19.99 12.76 -8.72
N PHE A 344 -19.14 13.76 -8.46
CA PHE A 344 -17.75 13.76 -8.90
C PHE A 344 -16.93 14.76 -8.08
N ALA A 345 -15.60 14.68 -8.19
CA ALA A 345 -14.70 15.68 -7.62
C ALA A 345 -14.02 16.50 -8.72
N TRP A 346 -13.85 17.80 -8.48
CA TRP A 346 -13.12 18.69 -9.38
C TRP A 346 -12.27 19.71 -8.61
N CYS A 347 -11.08 20.01 -9.14
CA CYS A 347 -10.26 21.15 -8.73
C CYS A 347 -9.77 21.92 -9.97
N LYS A 348 -9.49 23.21 -9.77
CA LYS A 348 -8.80 24.06 -10.73
C LYS A 348 -7.29 23.78 -10.69
N HIS A 349 -6.69 23.67 -11.86
CA HIS A 349 -5.25 23.53 -11.99
C HIS A 349 -4.57 24.90 -11.97
N TYR A 350 -3.52 25.01 -11.15
CA TYR A 350 -2.66 26.18 -11.07
C TYR A 350 -1.24 25.81 -11.53
N PRO A 351 -0.76 26.35 -12.66
CA PRO A 351 0.60 26.11 -13.13
C PRO A 351 1.65 26.50 -12.07
N GLY A 352 2.62 25.61 -11.84
CA GLY A 352 3.71 25.81 -10.87
C GLY A 352 3.34 25.55 -9.40
N LEU A 353 2.06 25.30 -9.08
CA LEU A 353 1.65 25.00 -7.69
C LEU A 353 2.26 23.69 -7.18
N SER A 354 2.43 22.68 -8.04
CA SER A 354 3.10 21.42 -7.70
C SER A 354 4.49 21.66 -7.11
N ASP A 355 5.19 22.67 -7.62
CA ASP A 355 6.59 22.98 -7.28
C ASP A 355 6.69 24.04 -6.18
N HIS A 356 5.56 24.54 -5.66
CA HIS A 356 5.56 25.52 -4.59
C HIS A 356 6.25 24.95 -3.33
N PRO A 357 7.23 25.67 -2.74
CA PRO A 357 8.11 25.14 -1.69
C PRO A 357 7.43 24.99 -0.33
N ASP A 358 6.29 25.67 -0.12
CA ASP A 358 5.52 25.60 1.13
C ASP A 358 4.03 25.54 0.82
N LYS A 359 3.52 24.32 0.65
CA LYS A 359 2.09 24.02 0.52
C LYS A 359 1.43 23.72 1.87
N LEU A 360 2.23 23.53 2.92
CA LEU A 360 1.77 23.35 4.29
C LEU A 360 1.03 24.59 4.80
N ASN A 361 1.55 25.78 4.52
CA ASN A 361 0.80 27.00 4.71
C ASN A 361 -0.32 27.08 3.66
N LYS A 362 -1.53 26.67 4.05
CA LYS A 362 -2.72 26.72 3.20
C LYS A 362 -3.01 28.11 2.63
N ALA A 363 -2.48 29.21 3.17
CA ALA A 363 -2.60 30.53 2.56
C ALA A 363 -1.92 30.62 1.17
N ASN A 364 -0.89 29.81 0.93
CA ASN A 364 -0.15 29.73 -0.34
C ASN A 364 -0.88 28.90 -1.41
N VAL A 365 -1.96 28.21 -1.03
CA VAL A 365 -2.74 27.33 -1.91
C VAL A 365 -4.14 27.95 -2.11
N PRO A 366 -4.56 28.25 -3.35
CA PRO A 366 -5.94 28.69 -3.62
C PRO A 366 -6.96 27.64 -3.18
N GLU A 367 -8.15 28.07 -2.74
CA GLU A 367 -9.19 27.14 -2.26
C GLU A 367 -9.69 26.20 -3.37
N ASP A 368 -9.85 26.71 -4.59
CA ASP A 368 -10.27 25.93 -5.74
C ASP A 368 -9.15 25.06 -6.33
N ALA A 369 -7.92 25.14 -5.78
CA ALA A 369 -6.85 24.18 -6.08
C ALA A 369 -6.99 22.87 -5.29
N PHE A 370 -7.90 22.80 -4.31
CA PHE A 370 -8.29 21.56 -3.63
C PHE A 370 -9.46 20.91 -4.38
N TYR A 371 -9.55 19.58 -4.33
CA TYR A 371 -10.72 18.89 -4.87
C TYR A 371 -11.96 19.18 -4.02
N HIS A 372 -13.07 19.51 -4.69
CA HIS A 372 -14.39 19.66 -4.09
C HIS A 372 -15.36 18.66 -4.68
N VAL A 373 -16.34 18.21 -3.89
CA VAL A 373 -17.42 17.34 -4.36
C VAL A 373 -18.50 18.18 -5.05
N TYR A 374 -18.94 17.73 -6.21
CA TYR A 374 -20.03 18.31 -7.00
C TYR A 374 -21.10 17.25 -7.28
N GLU A 375 -22.34 17.70 -7.47
CA GLU A 375 -23.47 16.91 -7.97
C GLU A 375 -24.04 17.59 -9.22
N MET A 376 -24.49 16.81 -10.20
CA MET A 376 -25.29 17.28 -11.32
C MET A 376 -26.25 16.19 -11.81
N ASN A 377 -27.24 16.56 -12.62
CA ASN A 377 -28.05 15.60 -13.36
C ASN A 377 -27.21 14.95 -14.47
N LEU A 378 -27.56 13.73 -14.88
CA LEU A 378 -26.84 13.00 -15.92
C LEU A 378 -26.88 13.70 -17.30
N ASP A 379 -27.83 14.62 -17.52
CA ASP A 379 -27.91 15.45 -18.72
C ASP A 379 -26.98 16.69 -18.69
N GLY A 380 -26.23 16.88 -17.61
CA GLY A 380 -25.32 18.03 -17.39
C GLY A 380 -25.98 19.25 -16.75
N THR A 381 -27.29 19.20 -16.46
CA THR A 381 -28.01 20.29 -15.79
C THR A 381 -27.92 20.19 -14.25
N GLY A 382 -28.32 21.24 -13.54
CA GLY A 382 -28.46 21.19 -12.07
C GLY A 382 -27.14 21.11 -11.31
N LEU A 383 -26.02 21.51 -11.93
CA LEU A 383 -24.70 21.51 -11.32
C LEU A 383 -24.68 22.29 -9.99
N ARG A 384 -24.18 21.64 -8.93
CA ARG A 384 -23.97 22.21 -7.60
C ARG A 384 -22.64 21.77 -7.00
N GLN A 385 -21.97 22.69 -6.31
CA GLN A 385 -20.81 22.39 -5.47
C GLN A 385 -21.30 22.10 -4.05
N LEU A 386 -20.94 20.94 -3.51
CA LEU A 386 -21.39 20.46 -2.19
C LEU A 386 -20.40 20.78 -1.06
N THR A 387 -19.10 20.80 -1.35
CA THR A 387 -18.06 21.07 -0.35
C THR A 387 -17.24 22.33 -0.66
N ARG A 388 -16.66 22.96 0.37
CA ARG A 388 -15.93 24.25 0.29
C ARG A 388 -14.83 24.35 1.36
N GLY A 389 -13.81 25.17 1.13
CA GLY A 389 -12.66 25.34 2.03
C GLY A 389 -11.39 24.63 1.56
N LYS A 390 -10.29 24.80 2.28
CA LYS A 390 -8.96 24.34 1.88
C LYS A 390 -8.72 22.89 2.35
N TYR A 391 -9.51 21.98 1.80
CA TYR A 391 -9.49 20.55 2.07
C TYR A 391 -9.78 19.78 0.78
N ASP A 392 -9.05 18.69 0.53
CA ASP A 392 -9.37 17.81 -0.60
C ASP A 392 -10.51 16.88 -0.20
N ASP A 393 -11.68 17.08 -0.84
CA ASP A 393 -12.89 16.27 -0.70
C ASP A 393 -13.17 15.53 -2.02
N PHE A 394 -13.18 14.19 -1.99
CA PHE A 394 -13.27 13.39 -3.21
C PHE A 394 -13.87 12.00 -3.01
N ASP A 395 -14.05 11.28 -4.11
CA ASP A 395 -14.53 9.88 -4.16
C ASP A 395 -15.94 9.65 -3.56
N ALA A 396 -16.85 10.58 -3.81
CA ALA A 396 -18.18 10.56 -3.21
C ALA A 396 -19.10 9.44 -3.77
N ARG A 397 -19.99 8.91 -2.92
CA ARG A 397 -21.04 7.92 -3.26
C ARG A 397 -22.36 8.25 -2.57
N TYR A 398 -23.46 7.95 -3.25
CA TYR A 398 -24.78 7.94 -2.64
C TYR A 398 -24.94 6.75 -1.70
N LEU A 399 -25.46 7.01 -0.50
CA LEU A 399 -25.84 5.99 0.48
C LEU A 399 -27.33 5.66 0.36
N PRO A 400 -27.76 4.44 0.72
CA PRO A 400 -29.17 4.04 0.62
C PRO A 400 -30.12 4.82 1.54
N ASP A 401 -29.60 5.44 2.60
CA ASP A 401 -30.38 6.30 3.52
C ASP A 401 -30.51 7.75 3.02
N GLY A 402 -30.01 8.05 1.82
CA GLY A 402 -30.06 9.35 1.19
C GLY A 402 -28.83 10.22 1.44
N ARG A 403 -27.95 9.87 2.38
CA ARG A 403 -26.70 10.64 2.62
C ARG A 403 -25.67 10.42 1.52
N ILE A 404 -24.59 11.19 1.57
CA ILE A 404 -23.41 11.03 0.73
C ILE A 404 -22.21 10.68 1.61
N ILE A 405 -21.45 9.64 1.24
CA ILE A 405 -20.15 9.29 1.82
C ILE A 405 -19.04 9.77 0.89
N PHE A 406 -17.93 10.27 1.44
CA PHE A 406 -16.76 10.72 0.67
C PHE A 406 -15.48 10.68 1.52
N LEU A 407 -14.32 10.88 0.89
CA LEU A 407 -13.02 11.00 1.57
C LEU A 407 -12.64 12.48 1.72
N SER A 408 -12.07 12.85 2.86
CA SER A 408 -11.69 14.23 3.15
C SER A 408 -10.49 14.37 4.08
N THR A 409 -9.66 15.40 3.86
CA THR A 409 -8.58 15.80 4.79
C THR A 409 -9.09 16.54 6.04
N ARG A 410 -10.40 16.81 6.15
CA ARG A 410 -11.05 17.53 7.27
C ARG A 410 -10.94 16.85 8.63
N ARG A 411 -10.52 15.58 8.68
CA ARG A 411 -10.20 14.89 9.95
C ARG A 411 -9.23 15.69 10.80
N GLY A 412 -8.34 16.47 10.17
CA GLY A 412 -7.52 17.47 10.83
C GLY A 412 -6.69 16.92 12.00
N GLN A 413 -6.27 17.80 12.91
CA GLN A 413 -5.41 17.42 14.05
C GLN A 413 -6.17 16.98 15.31
N PHE A 414 -7.49 16.83 15.23
CA PHE A 414 -8.31 16.53 16.40
C PHE A 414 -7.96 15.16 17.02
N VAL A 415 -7.90 15.10 18.35
CA VAL A 415 -7.79 13.84 19.11
C VAL A 415 -9.10 13.05 19.05
N GLN A 416 -10.23 13.76 19.16
CA GLN A 416 -11.57 13.22 19.05
C GLN A 416 -12.23 13.76 17.77
N ALA A 417 -12.60 12.89 16.83
CA ALA A 417 -13.24 13.29 15.57
C ALA A 417 -14.70 12.86 15.50
N GLY A 418 -15.54 13.71 14.90
CA GLY A 418 -16.97 13.46 14.70
C GLY A 418 -17.68 14.67 14.07
N ALA A 419 -18.99 14.79 14.28
CA ALA A 419 -19.81 15.87 13.73
C ALA A 419 -19.35 17.26 14.18
N ASP A 420 -19.03 17.44 15.47
CA ASP A 420 -18.64 18.74 16.03
C ASP A 420 -17.34 19.25 15.40
N THR A 421 -16.34 18.38 15.26
CA THR A 421 -15.05 18.75 14.64
C THR A 421 -15.19 18.97 13.14
N ALA A 422 -16.06 18.22 12.47
CA ALA A 422 -16.34 18.42 11.07
C ALA A 422 -17.06 19.76 10.82
N ALA A 423 -18.03 20.13 11.66
CA ALA A 423 -18.69 21.43 11.64
C ALA A 423 -17.70 22.60 11.80
N ARG A 424 -16.69 22.48 12.66
CA ARG A 424 -15.62 23.50 12.79
C ARG A 424 -14.87 23.77 11.48
N THR A 425 -14.73 22.77 10.60
CA THR A 425 -14.07 22.97 9.29
C THR A 425 -14.90 23.79 8.30
N LEU A 426 -16.20 23.97 8.57
CA LEU A 426 -17.08 24.86 7.81
C LEU A 426 -16.97 26.31 8.31
N GLU A 427 -16.69 26.50 9.59
CA GLU A 427 -16.49 27.81 10.22
C GLU A 427 -15.07 28.35 9.94
N GLU A 428 -14.07 27.49 10.01
CA GLU A 428 -12.66 27.80 9.78
C GLU A 428 -12.15 27.02 8.55
N PRO A 429 -12.14 27.62 7.35
CA PRO A 429 -11.94 26.88 6.10
C PRO A 429 -10.49 26.44 5.85
N ALA A 430 -9.57 26.61 6.80
CA ALA A 430 -8.16 26.33 6.63
C ALA A 430 -7.49 25.77 7.90
N LEU A 431 -8.23 25.01 8.72
CA LEU A 431 -7.64 24.31 9.87
C LEU A 431 -6.49 23.38 9.43
N PRO A 432 -5.49 23.17 10.29
CA PRO A 432 -4.36 22.28 10.02
C PRO A 432 -4.79 20.83 9.77
N ASP A 433 -4.13 20.18 8.82
CA ASP A 433 -4.30 18.75 8.56
C ASP A 433 -3.46 17.89 9.52
N CYS A 434 -3.77 16.59 9.62
CA CYS A 434 -2.84 15.59 10.14
C CYS A 434 -2.11 14.89 8.99
N TYR A 435 -0.97 14.28 9.28
CA TYR A 435 -0.03 13.83 8.25
C TYR A 435 0.39 12.37 8.42
N VAL A 436 0.82 11.75 7.32
CA VAL A 436 1.39 10.41 7.35
C VAL A 436 2.70 10.36 8.17
N ARG A 437 3.02 9.22 8.79
CA ARG A 437 4.27 9.07 9.54
C ARG A 437 5.50 8.98 8.64
N CYS A 438 5.42 8.23 7.56
CA CYS A 438 6.54 7.84 6.71
C CYS A 438 6.83 8.75 5.50
N GLY A 439 6.37 10.00 5.50
CA GLY A 439 6.59 10.89 4.37
C GLY A 439 6.20 12.33 4.64
N GLY A 440 6.72 13.22 3.79
CA GLY A 440 6.27 14.60 3.67
C GLY A 440 7.25 15.66 4.18
N GLY A 441 6.85 16.91 3.96
CA GLY A 441 7.56 18.15 4.27
C GLY A 441 6.69 19.35 3.87
N PRO A 442 7.10 20.60 4.14
CA PRO A 442 6.34 21.78 3.70
C PRO A 442 6.06 21.81 2.19
N GLU A 443 6.99 21.30 1.38
CA GLU A 443 6.91 21.19 -0.08
C GLU A 443 6.06 19.99 -0.55
N ARG A 444 5.77 19.04 0.34
CA ARG A 444 4.95 17.86 0.06
C ARG A 444 4.20 17.49 1.36
N PRO A 445 3.19 18.28 1.77
CA PRO A 445 2.38 17.91 2.93
C PRO A 445 1.53 16.71 2.54
N VAL A 446 1.78 15.56 3.16
CA VAL A 446 1.05 14.31 2.90
C VAL A 446 -0.11 14.21 3.89
N ALA A 447 -1.16 15.00 3.64
CA ALA A 447 -2.33 15.15 4.50
C ALA A 447 -3.26 13.93 4.46
N VAL A 448 -3.54 13.34 5.62
CA VAL A 448 -4.38 12.14 5.73
C VAL A 448 -5.84 12.47 5.41
N TYR A 449 -6.46 11.66 4.55
CA TYR A 449 -7.90 11.69 4.27
C TYR A 449 -8.62 10.45 4.82
N THR A 450 -9.79 10.67 5.43
CA THR A 450 -10.64 9.63 6.03
C THR A 450 -12.10 9.79 5.62
N LEU A 451 -12.94 8.81 5.96
CA LEU A 451 -14.36 8.79 5.60
C LEU A 451 -15.19 9.85 6.33
N HIS A 452 -15.98 10.59 5.54
CA HIS A 452 -16.92 11.63 5.97
C HIS A 452 -18.30 11.42 5.34
N THR A 453 -19.36 11.81 6.04
CA THR A 453 -20.73 11.84 5.49
C THR A 453 -21.32 13.23 5.51
N MET A 454 -22.28 13.49 4.62
CA MET A 454 -23.09 14.71 4.58
C MET A 454 -24.48 14.41 4.02
N GLU A 455 -25.41 15.34 4.21
CA GLU A 455 -26.71 15.35 3.55
C GLU A 455 -26.57 15.73 2.06
N THR A 456 -27.60 15.46 1.25
CA THR A 456 -27.58 15.73 -0.21
C THR A 456 -27.45 17.21 -0.60
N ASP A 457 -27.69 18.12 0.34
CA ASP A 457 -27.52 19.57 0.16
C ASP A 457 -26.15 20.09 0.63
N GLY A 458 -25.27 19.20 1.09
CA GLY A 458 -23.94 19.53 1.62
C GLY A 458 -23.93 19.90 3.10
N THR A 459 -25.07 19.86 3.80
CA THR A 459 -25.15 20.10 5.25
C THR A 459 -24.88 18.82 6.06
N GLY A 460 -24.87 18.91 7.39
CA GLY A 460 -24.78 17.73 8.26
C GLY A 460 -23.44 17.00 8.20
N LEU A 461 -22.35 17.71 7.88
CA LEU A 461 -21.03 17.13 7.73
C LEU A 461 -20.57 16.39 9.00
N ASN A 462 -20.11 15.14 8.85
CA ASN A 462 -19.65 14.29 9.95
C ASN A 462 -18.44 13.45 9.56
N ALA A 463 -17.34 13.55 10.33
CA ALA A 463 -16.19 12.67 10.23
C ALA A 463 -16.51 11.32 10.89
N ILE A 464 -16.83 10.30 10.09
CA ILE A 464 -17.28 9.00 10.61
C ILE A 464 -16.12 8.06 10.96
N SER A 465 -14.90 8.39 10.52
CA SER A 465 -13.67 7.67 10.87
C SER A 465 -12.67 8.62 11.53
N PRO A 466 -12.33 8.41 12.82
CA PRO A 466 -11.31 9.19 13.52
C PRO A 466 -9.88 8.72 13.21
N PHE A 467 -9.75 7.71 12.35
CA PHE A 467 -8.50 7.00 12.09
C PHE A 467 -7.37 7.96 11.74
N GLU A 468 -6.16 7.62 12.17
CA GLU A 468 -5.03 8.54 12.09
C GLU A 468 -4.24 8.43 10.79
N MET A 469 -4.50 7.39 9.98
CA MET A 469 -3.89 7.14 8.67
C MET A 469 -4.95 7.07 7.56
N PHE A 470 -4.48 6.86 6.33
CA PHE A 470 -5.30 6.96 5.12
C PHE A 470 -6.37 5.87 4.98
N GLU A 471 -7.47 6.28 4.35
CA GLU A 471 -8.54 5.42 3.85
C GLU A 471 -8.80 5.69 2.37
N TRP A 472 -9.23 4.70 1.58
CA TRP A 472 -9.39 4.84 0.12
C TRP A 472 -10.63 4.16 -0.43
N THR A 473 -11.10 4.68 -1.56
CA THR A 473 -11.97 3.99 -2.52
C THR A 473 -13.25 3.40 -1.90
N PRO A 474 -14.10 4.22 -1.26
CA PRO A 474 -15.35 3.72 -0.72
C PRO A 474 -16.29 3.19 -1.81
N SER A 475 -17.00 2.11 -1.50
CA SER A 475 -18.14 1.59 -2.26
C SER A 475 -19.23 1.10 -1.29
N VAL A 476 -20.47 1.00 -1.78
CA VAL A 476 -21.60 0.53 -0.97
C VAL A 476 -21.78 -0.97 -1.21
N ALA A 477 -21.73 -1.76 -0.15
CA ALA A 477 -21.93 -3.20 -0.17
C ALA A 477 -23.40 -3.58 -0.36
N HIS A 478 -23.64 -4.86 -0.70
CA HIS A 478 -25.00 -5.43 -0.83
C HIS A 478 -25.82 -5.37 0.46
N ASP A 479 -25.18 -5.31 1.63
CA ASP A 479 -25.82 -5.20 2.94
C ASP A 479 -26.03 -3.75 3.41
N GLY A 480 -25.65 -2.76 2.61
CA GLY A 480 -25.75 -1.34 2.95
C GLY A 480 -24.57 -0.79 3.77
N SER A 481 -23.59 -1.62 4.14
CA SER A 481 -22.33 -1.15 4.70
C SER A 481 -21.44 -0.51 3.62
N ILE A 482 -20.39 0.20 4.05
CA ILE A 482 -19.40 0.82 3.17
C ILE A 482 -18.15 -0.05 3.17
N LEU A 483 -17.72 -0.54 2.00
CA LEU A 483 -16.42 -1.17 1.80
C LEU A 483 -15.38 -0.10 1.45
N TYR A 484 -14.18 -0.23 1.99
CA TYR A 484 -13.08 0.71 1.74
C TYR A 484 -11.74 0.10 2.12
N SER A 485 -10.65 0.71 1.66
CA SER A 485 -9.31 0.30 2.06
C SER A 485 -8.79 1.19 3.18
N ARG A 486 -7.99 0.65 4.10
CA ARG A 486 -7.38 1.40 5.21
C ARG A 486 -5.94 0.98 5.41
N TRP A 487 -5.08 1.96 5.69
CA TRP A 487 -3.67 1.73 6.03
C TRP A 487 -3.45 1.57 7.54
N ASP A 488 -3.49 0.35 8.06
CA ASP A 488 -3.38 0.07 9.49
C ASP A 488 -2.04 -0.56 9.88
N TYR A 489 -1.09 0.29 10.28
CA TYR A 489 0.28 -0.11 10.64
C TYR A 489 0.72 0.39 12.03
N VAL A 490 -0.17 0.40 13.03
CA VAL A 490 0.26 0.74 14.41
C VAL A 490 1.18 -0.36 14.96
N ASP A 491 2.40 0.05 15.32
CA ASP A 491 3.48 -0.84 15.73
C ASP A 491 3.79 -1.95 14.71
N ARG A 492 3.66 -1.66 13.41
CA ARG A 492 4.00 -2.59 12.32
C ARG A 492 4.75 -1.88 11.20
N TRP A 493 5.44 -2.67 10.38
CA TRP A 493 6.03 -2.19 9.14
C TRP A 493 4.99 -1.48 8.27
N ASN A 494 5.33 -0.29 7.77
CA ASN A 494 4.39 0.59 7.09
C ASN A 494 3.93 0.10 5.70
N MET A 495 4.56 -0.88 5.05
CA MET A 495 4.24 -1.15 3.63
C MET A 495 3.06 -2.10 3.37
N PRO A 496 2.88 -3.24 4.07
CA PRO A 496 2.00 -4.31 3.60
C PRO A 496 0.59 -4.28 4.20
N PHE A 497 0.18 -3.25 4.94
CA PHE A 497 -1.09 -3.26 5.71
C PHE A 497 -2.15 -2.27 5.18
N MET A 498 -2.28 -2.13 3.85
CA MET A 498 -3.38 -1.41 3.19
C MET A 498 -4.48 -2.40 2.81
N SER A 499 -5.38 -2.63 3.76
CA SER A 499 -6.26 -3.79 3.80
C SER A 499 -7.71 -3.41 3.52
N LEU A 500 -8.58 -4.40 3.32
CA LEU A 500 -9.99 -4.17 3.01
C LEU A 500 -10.83 -4.19 4.30
N TRP A 501 -11.67 -3.18 4.47
CA TRP A 501 -12.49 -2.94 5.65
C TRP A 501 -13.94 -2.65 5.28
N SER A 502 -14.82 -2.76 6.27
CA SER A 502 -16.20 -2.32 6.21
C SER A 502 -16.57 -1.43 7.40
N ILE A 503 -17.52 -0.52 7.20
CA ILE A 503 -18.07 0.36 8.25
C ILE A 503 -19.54 0.67 7.94
N HIS A 504 -20.35 0.93 8.95
CA HIS A 504 -21.71 1.41 8.72
C HIS A 504 -21.75 2.88 8.30
N PRO A 505 -22.79 3.33 7.58
CA PRO A 505 -22.97 4.73 7.19
C PRO A 505 -22.97 5.77 8.33
N ASP A 506 -23.23 5.36 9.58
CA ASP A 506 -23.16 6.23 10.76
C ASP A 506 -21.79 6.19 11.47
N GLY A 507 -20.81 5.48 10.91
CA GLY A 507 -19.47 5.34 11.47
C GLY A 507 -19.31 4.24 12.50
N THR A 508 -20.37 3.45 12.75
CA THR A 508 -20.34 2.31 13.68
C THR A 508 -19.84 1.04 13.00
N ASN A 509 -19.56 0.01 13.81
CA ASN A 509 -19.26 -1.36 13.37
C ASN A 509 -18.13 -1.48 12.33
N THR A 510 -17.05 -0.70 12.50
CA THR A 510 -15.84 -0.87 11.69
C THR A 510 -15.25 -2.26 11.86
N ARG A 511 -15.02 -2.97 10.75
CA ARG A 511 -14.53 -4.35 10.74
C ARG A 511 -13.57 -4.56 9.59
N ILE A 512 -12.58 -5.43 9.79
CA ILE A 512 -11.75 -5.91 8.70
C ILE A 512 -12.52 -6.94 7.87
N VAL A 513 -12.38 -6.86 6.55
CA VAL A 513 -12.94 -7.81 5.58
C VAL A 513 -11.86 -8.79 5.12
N TYR A 514 -10.67 -8.29 4.80
CA TYR A 514 -9.55 -9.11 4.35
C TYR A 514 -8.22 -8.44 4.68
N LYS A 515 -7.18 -9.26 4.93
CA LYS A 515 -5.76 -8.88 4.97
C LYS A 515 -5.31 -8.13 6.23
N ASN A 516 -5.57 -8.63 7.43
CA ASN A 516 -4.92 -8.09 8.64
C ASN A 516 -3.44 -8.45 8.69
N TYR A 517 -3.09 -9.67 8.27
CA TYR A 517 -1.72 -10.23 8.36
C TYR A 517 -1.12 -10.58 7.01
N THR A 518 -1.97 -10.68 5.99
CA THR A 518 -1.54 -11.02 4.63
C THR A 518 -0.75 -9.86 4.02
N HIS A 519 0.44 -10.15 3.49
CA HIS A 519 1.34 -9.10 2.99
C HIS A 519 1.15 -8.75 1.52
N SER A 520 0.73 -9.71 0.68
CA SER A 520 0.59 -9.54 -0.77
C SER A 520 -0.88 -9.59 -1.20
N PRO A 521 -1.37 -8.63 -2.01
CA PRO A 521 -0.68 -7.43 -2.53
C PRO A 521 -0.37 -6.41 -1.43
N HIS A 522 0.43 -5.36 -1.68
CA HIS A 522 0.57 -4.27 -0.70
C HIS A 522 -0.78 -3.59 -0.42
N CYS A 523 -1.49 -3.19 -1.49
CA CYS A 523 -2.74 -2.44 -1.43
C CYS A 523 -3.92 -3.22 -2.03
N THR A 524 -5.10 -3.10 -1.39
CA THR A 524 -6.36 -3.70 -1.82
C THR A 524 -7.40 -2.62 -2.13
N PHE A 525 -7.27 -1.92 -3.25
CA PHE A 525 -8.05 -0.72 -3.60
C PHE A 525 -9.26 -1.03 -4.49
N GLU A 526 -10.16 -0.05 -4.63
CA GLU A 526 -11.33 -0.10 -5.53
C GLU A 526 -12.25 -1.31 -5.29
N PRO A 527 -12.61 -1.65 -4.04
CA PRO A 527 -13.49 -2.78 -3.77
C PRO A 527 -14.88 -2.56 -4.39
N GLN A 528 -15.43 -3.57 -5.06
CA GLN A 528 -16.81 -3.58 -5.55
C GLN A 528 -17.45 -4.95 -5.31
N CYS A 529 -18.65 -4.98 -4.74
CA CYS A 529 -19.43 -6.22 -4.66
C CYS A 529 -19.86 -6.68 -6.05
N VAL A 530 -19.71 -7.97 -6.33
CA VAL A 530 -20.15 -8.56 -7.60
C VAL A 530 -21.67 -8.78 -7.58
N PRO A 531 -22.43 -8.31 -8.58
CA PRO A 531 -23.86 -8.56 -8.66
C PRO A 531 -24.21 -10.06 -8.63
N GLY A 532 -25.20 -10.43 -7.82
CA GLY A 532 -25.65 -11.83 -7.71
C GLY A 532 -24.66 -12.77 -7.00
N SER A 533 -23.65 -12.23 -6.33
CA SER A 533 -22.61 -12.99 -5.62
C SER A 533 -22.25 -12.35 -4.28
N ASN A 534 -21.63 -13.13 -3.39
CA ASN A 534 -21.05 -12.66 -2.13
C ASN A 534 -19.59 -12.21 -2.28
N LYS A 535 -19.04 -12.26 -3.49
CA LYS A 535 -17.64 -11.94 -3.77
C LYS A 535 -17.41 -10.46 -4.02
N ILE A 536 -16.17 -10.03 -3.81
CA ILE A 536 -15.73 -8.65 -3.94
C ILE A 536 -14.55 -8.60 -4.90
N VAL A 537 -14.63 -7.80 -5.97
CA VAL A 537 -13.46 -7.51 -6.81
C VAL A 537 -12.68 -6.33 -6.23
N PHE A 538 -11.35 -6.36 -6.33
CA PHE A 538 -10.49 -5.25 -5.94
C PHE A 538 -9.25 -5.17 -6.86
N THR A 539 -8.62 -3.99 -6.90
CA THR A 539 -7.34 -3.71 -7.56
C THR A 539 -6.19 -3.92 -6.56
N GLY A 540 -5.40 -4.97 -6.77
CA GLY A 540 -4.15 -5.24 -6.06
C GLY A 540 -3.04 -4.31 -6.56
N SER A 541 -2.72 -3.27 -5.77
CA SER A 541 -1.85 -2.16 -6.19
C SER A 541 -0.57 -2.05 -5.37
N ALA A 542 0.37 -1.25 -5.87
CA ALA A 542 1.66 -0.95 -5.24
C ALA A 542 1.52 0.17 -4.20
N HIS A 543 2.49 0.25 -3.29
CA HIS A 543 2.64 1.36 -2.36
C HIS A 543 3.21 2.58 -3.11
N HIS A 544 4.30 2.42 -3.84
CA HIS A 544 5.02 3.53 -4.50
C HIS A 544 4.48 3.90 -5.89
N ALA A 545 3.18 3.74 -6.14
CA ALA A 545 2.52 4.11 -7.40
C ALA A 545 1.11 4.66 -7.15
N GLN A 546 0.49 5.25 -8.17
CA GLN A 546 -0.95 5.58 -8.12
C GLN A 546 -1.80 4.29 -8.17
N THR A 547 -3.10 4.37 -7.86
CA THR A 547 -3.99 3.19 -7.82
C THR A 547 -4.12 2.53 -9.20
N MET A 548 -3.39 1.45 -9.40
CA MET A 548 -3.44 0.56 -10.56
C MET A 548 -2.66 -0.74 -10.26
N GLY A 549 -2.98 -1.84 -10.92
CA GLY A 549 -2.34 -3.13 -10.68
C GLY A 549 -3.09 -4.32 -11.24
N SER A 550 -3.05 -5.45 -10.52
CA SER A 550 -3.75 -6.68 -10.90
C SER A 550 -5.15 -6.71 -10.30
N LEU A 551 -6.14 -7.22 -11.01
CA LEU A 551 -7.48 -7.43 -10.48
C LEU A 551 -7.58 -8.78 -9.76
N ALA A 552 -8.20 -8.80 -8.59
CA ALA A 552 -8.44 -10.00 -7.81
C ALA A 552 -9.89 -10.07 -7.32
N LEU A 553 -10.40 -11.29 -7.21
CA LEU A 553 -11.73 -11.60 -6.72
C LEU A 553 -11.60 -12.28 -5.34
N LEU A 554 -12.11 -11.62 -4.31
CA LEU A 554 -12.18 -12.09 -2.94
C LEU A 554 -13.50 -12.84 -2.69
N ASP A 555 -13.40 -14.03 -2.11
CA ASP A 555 -14.51 -14.75 -1.50
C ASP A 555 -14.39 -14.69 0.04
N PRO A 556 -15.12 -13.78 0.71
CA PRO A 556 -15.02 -13.62 2.15
C PRO A 556 -15.58 -14.82 2.94
N THR A 557 -16.28 -15.75 2.28
CA THR A 557 -16.79 -16.96 2.93
C THR A 557 -15.72 -18.04 3.12
N VAL A 558 -14.61 -17.94 2.37
CA VAL A 558 -13.46 -18.85 2.45
C VAL A 558 -12.53 -18.46 3.59
N GLY A 559 -12.28 -17.16 3.78
CA GLY A 559 -11.42 -16.64 4.84
C GLY A 559 -11.11 -15.15 4.70
N THR A 560 -10.44 -14.60 5.71
CA THR A 560 -10.06 -13.18 5.77
C THR A 560 -8.55 -12.96 5.65
N GLU A 561 -7.78 -14.03 5.45
CA GLU A 561 -6.31 -14.00 5.34
C GLU A 561 -5.83 -15.02 4.30
N GLY A 562 -4.56 -14.90 3.90
CA GLY A 562 -3.90 -15.79 2.97
C GLY A 562 -4.31 -15.58 1.53
N THR A 563 -3.81 -16.45 0.66
CA THR A 563 -4.12 -16.45 -0.77
C THR A 563 -5.37 -17.25 -1.12
N ASP A 564 -5.78 -18.18 -0.24
CA ASP A 564 -6.93 -19.05 -0.47
C ASP A 564 -8.26 -18.33 -0.76
N PRO A 565 -8.62 -17.22 -0.08
CA PRO A 565 -9.87 -16.53 -0.35
C PRO A 565 -9.80 -15.63 -1.60
N ILE A 566 -8.65 -15.50 -2.28
CA ILE A 566 -8.52 -14.65 -3.47
C ILE A 566 -8.20 -15.45 -4.73
N LYS A 567 -8.88 -15.11 -5.83
CA LYS A 567 -8.51 -15.52 -7.19
C LYS A 567 -7.98 -14.29 -7.94
N ARG A 568 -6.73 -14.33 -8.39
CA ARG A 568 -6.21 -13.29 -9.31
C ARG A 568 -6.92 -13.44 -10.65
N LEU A 569 -7.69 -12.43 -11.04
CA LEU A 569 -8.45 -12.43 -12.29
C LEU A 569 -7.54 -12.16 -13.47
N THR A 570 -6.55 -11.28 -13.30
CA THR A 570 -5.56 -10.90 -14.32
C THR A 570 -4.18 -11.46 -13.97
N PRO A 571 -3.97 -12.79 -14.03
CA PRO A 571 -2.74 -13.43 -13.56
C PRO A 571 -1.49 -13.01 -14.33
N GLU A 572 -1.64 -12.48 -15.53
CA GLU A 572 -0.55 -11.94 -16.34
C GLU A 572 0.08 -10.67 -15.76
N VAL A 573 -0.65 -9.93 -14.92
CA VAL A 573 -0.14 -8.77 -14.18
C VAL A 573 0.14 -9.21 -12.74
N VAL A 574 1.41 -9.15 -12.34
CA VAL A 574 1.82 -9.40 -10.95
C VAL A 574 1.24 -8.37 -10.00
N PHE A 575 1.22 -8.67 -8.69
CA PHE A 575 0.98 -7.62 -7.71
C PHE A 575 2.18 -6.66 -7.71
N PRO A 576 1.99 -5.40 -8.18
CA PRO A 576 3.12 -4.53 -8.45
C PRO A 576 3.87 -4.17 -7.15
N GLU A 577 5.15 -3.85 -7.30
CA GLU A 577 6.14 -3.60 -6.24
C GLU A 577 6.53 -4.84 -5.42
N ILE A 578 5.56 -5.54 -4.84
CA ILE A 578 5.84 -6.68 -3.95
C ILE A 578 6.28 -7.94 -4.72
N GLU A 579 5.78 -8.15 -5.94
CA GLU A 579 6.16 -9.27 -6.80
C GLU A 579 7.01 -8.81 -8.02
N GLY A 580 7.11 -7.50 -8.26
CA GLY A 580 7.83 -6.91 -9.39
C GLY A 580 7.10 -5.72 -9.99
N TRP A 581 7.67 -5.10 -11.04
CA TRP A 581 7.05 -3.96 -11.73
C TRP A 581 6.63 -4.37 -13.14
N PRO A 582 5.33 -4.59 -13.40
CA PRO A 582 4.84 -4.92 -14.74
C PRO A 582 4.87 -3.69 -15.67
N ALA A 583 4.79 -3.92 -16.98
CA ALA A 583 4.67 -2.85 -17.98
C ALA A 583 3.22 -2.37 -18.16
N THR A 584 2.23 -3.21 -17.85
CA THR A 584 0.80 -2.94 -18.03
C THR A 584 0.04 -3.08 -16.72
N TYR A 585 -1.05 -2.32 -16.59
CA TYR A 585 -1.83 -2.23 -15.37
C TYR A 585 -3.32 -2.18 -15.66
N TYR A 586 -4.11 -2.75 -14.75
CA TYR A 586 -5.55 -2.56 -14.69
C TYR A 586 -5.93 -1.58 -13.58
N GLY A 587 -7.12 -1.01 -13.69
CA GLY A 587 -7.75 -0.24 -12.61
C GLY A 587 -9.24 -0.02 -12.89
N SER A 588 -9.91 0.68 -11.99
CA SER A 588 -11.33 1.04 -12.13
C SER A 588 -12.25 -0.16 -12.45
N PRO A 589 -12.17 -1.30 -11.75
CA PRO A 589 -13.03 -2.44 -12.05
C PRO A 589 -14.49 -2.14 -11.72
N TRP A 590 -15.39 -2.43 -12.66
CA TRP A 590 -16.83 -2.46 -12.45
C TRP A 590 -17.39 -3.84 -12.81
N PRO A 591 -17.81 -4.65 -11.83
CA PRO A 591 -18.31 -6.00 -12.09
C PRO A 591 -19.73 -5.99 -12.68
N LEU A 592 -19.93 -6.73 -13.77
CA LEU A 592 -21.26 -7.09 -14.29
C LEU A 592 -21.67 -8.50 -13.81
N SER A 593 -20.68 -9.36 -13.55
CA SER A 593 -20.81 -10.69 -12.96
C SER A 593 -19.44 -11.15 -12.43
N GLU A 594 -19.31 -12.38 -11.92
CA GLU A 594 -18.00 -12.95 -11.57
C GLU A 594 -17.07 -13.13 -12.79
N ARG A 595 -17.63 -13.12 -14.01
CA ARG A 595 -16.90 -13.30 -15.27
C ARG A 595 -16.61 -11.99 -16.00
N LEU A 596 -17.59 -11.09 -16.09
CA LEU A 596 -17.54 -9.96 -17.02
C LEU A 596 -17.43 -8.62 -16.27
N TYR A 597 -16.48 -7.78 -16.68
CA TYR A 597 -16.12 -6.53 -16.00
C TYR A 597 -15.91 -5.40 -17.02
N LEU A 598 -16.30 -4.18 -16.67
CA LEU A 598 -15.73 -2.98 -17.30
C LEU A 598 -14.46 -2.60 -16.53
N VAL A 599 -13.38 -2.25 -17.23
CA VAL A 599 -12.09 -1.94 -16.59
C VAL A 599 -11.38 -0.81 -17.33
N ALA A 600 -10.46 -0.14 -16.65
CA ALA A 600 -9.41 0.65 -17.29
C ALA A 600 -8.15 -0.21 -17.44
N TRP A 601 -7.45 -0.09 -18.57
CA TRP A 601 -6.17 -0.78 -18.81
C TRP A 601 -5.21 0.08 -19.65
N GLY A 602 -3.90 -0.06 -19.39
CA GLY A 602 -2.90 0.78 -20.03
C GLY A 602 -1.45 0.33 -19.83
N LEU A 603 -0.55 0.93 -20.62
CA LEU A 603 0.89 0.78 -20.50
C LEU A 603 1.45 1.89 -19.61
N VAL A 604 2.09 1.51 -18.51
CA VAL A 604 2.70 2.46 -17.56
C VAL A 604 4.11 1.98 -17.20
N PRO A 605 5.09 2.15 -18.11
CA PRO A 605 6.42 1.57 -17.93
C PRO A 605 7.23 2.17 -16.76
N THR A 606 6.83 3.36 -16.28
CA THR A 606 7.47 4.07 -15.17
C THR A 606 6.40 4.56 -14.17
N PRO A 607 5.87 3.66 -13.32
CA PRO A 607 4.75 3.94 -12.42
C PRO A 607 5.17 4.64 -11.11
N THR A 608 6.48 4.83 -10.88
CA THR A 608 7.04 5.36 -9.63
C THR A 608 7.46 6.82 -9.73
N TYR A 609 7.55 7.51 -8.59
CA TYR A 609 8.16 8.83 -8.48
C TYR A 609 9.70 8.75 -8.67
N PRO A 610 10.38 9.74 -9.28
CA PRO A 610 9.90 11.04 -9.77
C PRO A 610 9.34 11.06 -11.18
N GLN A 611 9.17 9.90 -11.82
CA GLN A 611 8.63 9.85 -13.17
C GLN A 611 7.15 10.23 -13.16
N GLN A 612 6.67 10.80 -14.27
CA GLN A 612 5.26 11.10 -14.48
C GLN A 612 4.64 9.99 -15.34
N ARG A 613 3.37 9.67 -15.05
CA ARG A 613 2.56 8.82 -15.92
C ARG A 613 2.31 9.52 -17.27
N PRO A 614 2.24 8.77 -18.39
CA PRO A 614 1.76 9.31 -19.65
C PRO A 614 0.34 9.87 -19.53
N ASP A 615 0.03 10.90 -20.29
CA ASP A 615 -1.25 11.65 -20.17
C ASP A 615 -2.47 10.83 -20.56
N ASN A 616 -2.28 9.84 -21.44
CA ASN A 616 -3.28 8.99 -22.07
C ASN A 616 -3.04 7.49 -21.83
N ASP A 617 -2.44 7.16 -20.69
CA ASP A 617 -1.99 5.80 -20.41
C ASP A 617 -3.14 4.78 -20.36
N MET A 618 -4.29 5.14 -19.81
CA MET A 618 -5.46 4.25 -19.67
C MET A 618 -6.51 4.40 -20.77
N GLY A 619 -7.09 3.28 -21.20
CA GLY A 619 -8.31 3.19 -22.01
C GLY A 619 -9.38 2.35 -21.32
N LEU A 620 -10.61 2.39 -21.83
CA LEU A 620 -11.75 1.63 -21.30
C LEU A 620 -11.95 0.33 -22.06
N TYR A 621 -12.17 -0.76 -21.34
CA TYR A 621 -12.28 -2.10 -21.91
C TYR A 621 -13.43 -2.88 -21.29
N LEU A 622 -13.95 -3.83 -22.06
CA LEU A 622 -14.72 -4.96 -21.56
C LEU A 622 -13.76 -6.14 -21.34
N TYR A 623 -13.75 -6.68 -20.12
CA TYR A 623 -12.88 -7.76 -19.70
C TYR A 623 -13.67 -9.01 -19.33
N ASP A 624 -13.31 -10.14 -19.92
CA ASP A 624 -13.85 -11.47 -19.64
C ASP A 624 -12.80 -12.29 -18.87
N ALA A 625 -13.03 -12.49 -17.58
CA ALA A 625 -12.09 -13.12 -16.65
C ALA A 625 -11.96 -14.64 -16.81
N ASP A 626 -12.88 -15.31 -17.52
CA ASP A 626 -12.75 -16.75 -17.78
C ASP A 626 -11.79 -17.01 -18.94
N SER A 627 -11.83 -16.16 -19.96
CA SER A 627 -11.01 -16.30 -21.16
C SER A 627 -9.77 -15.40 -21.18
N GLY A 628 -9.72 -14.40 -20.32
CA GLY A 628 -8.74 -13.32 -20.35
C GLY A 628 -8.94 -12.34 -21.52
N GLN A 629 -10.05 -12.41 -22.26
CA GLN A 629 -10.30 -11.52 -23.40
C GLN A 629 -10.50 -10.07 -22.91
N LEU A 630 -9.81 -9.12 -23.55
CA LEU A 630 -9.87 -7.69 -23.24
C LEU A 630 -10.18 -6.90 -24.51
N GLU A 631 -11.36 -6.30 -24.57
CA GLU A 631 -11.87 -5.62 -25.75
C GLU A 631 -11.99 -4.11 -25.54
N LEU A 632 -11.27 -3.34 -26.37
CA LEU A 632 -11.28 -1.88 -26.32
C LEU A 632 -12.69 -1.34 -26.58
N LEU A 633 -13.21 -0.54 -25.66
CA LEU A 633 -14.45 0.22 -25.85
C LEU A 633 -14.14 1.64 -26.32
N HIS A 634 -13.21 2.31 -25.64
CA HIS A 634 -12.79 3.66 -25.98
C HIS A 634 -11.40 3.99 -25.43
N ARG A 635 -10.56 4.64 -26.24
CA ARG A 635 -9.30 5.26 -25.82
C ARG A 635 -9.21 6.65 -26.43
N ASP A 636 -8.85 7.62 -25.61
CA ASP A 636 -8.61 8.99 -26.06
C ASP A 636 -7.11 9.18 -26.37
N PRO A 637 -6.74 9.85 -27.48
CA PRO A 637 -5.34 10.05 -27.82
C PRO A 637 -4.62 11.05 -26.90
N LYS A 638 -5.34 11.85 -26.08
CA LYS A 638 -4.78 12.90 -25.24
C LYS A 638 -4.96 12.65 -23.74
N PHE A 639 -5.98 11.91 -23.35
CA PHE A 639 -6.35 11.75 -21.95
C PHE A 639 -6.50 10.28 -21.56
N ALA A 640 -6.18 9.97 -20.31
CA ALA A 640 -6.48 8.69 -19.70
C ALA A 640 -7.99 8.61 -19.49
N CYS A 641 -8.58 7.46 -19.85
CA CYS A 641 -9.98 7.17 -19.61
C CYS A 641 -10.12 6.21 -18.42
N GLU A 642 -10.82 6.63 -17.37
CA GLU A 642 -10.94 5.88 -16.11
C GLU A 642 -12.40 5.87 -15.60
N TRP A 643 -12.68 4.98 -14.65
CA TRP A 643 -13.97 4.81 -13.96
C TRP A 643 -15.19 4.62 -14.89
N PRO A 644 -15.23 3.53 -15.70
CA PRO A 644 -16.40 3.21 -16.51
C PRO A 644 -17.58 2.77 -15.63
N LEU A 645 -18.73 3.43 -15.82
CA LEU A 645 -19.96 3.19 -15.07
C LEU A 645 -21.12 2.96 -16.05
N PRO A 646 -21.78 1.78 -16.04
CA PRO A 646 -23.01 1.57 -16.79
C PRO A 646 -24.08 2.57 -16.39
N VAL A 647 -24.67 3.26 -17.37
CA VAL A 647 -25.82 4.13 -17.15
C VAL A 647 -27.08 3.26 -17.13
N ALA A 648 -27.43 2.81 -15.93
CA ALA A 648 -28.66 2.05 -15.68
C ALA A 648 -29.09 2.21 -14.22
N ALA A 649 -30.39 2.04 -13.97
CA ALA A 649 -30.87 1.86 -12.61
C ALA A 649 -30.31 0.55 -12.04
N ARG A 650 -29.87 0.60 -10.78
CA ARG A 650 -29.30 -0.53 -10.05
C ARG A 650 -30.08 -0.77 -8.76
N PRO A 651 -30.13 -2.03 -8.26
CA PRO A 651 -30.74 -2.31 -6.97
C PRO A 651 -30.11 -1.45 -5.87
N MET A 652 -30.96 -0.80 -5.09
CA MET A 652 -30.54 -0.06 -3.90
C MET A 652 -30.37 -1.06 -2.75
N PRO A 653 -29.19 -1.13 -2.11
CA PRO A 653 -29.00 -1.92 -0.89
C PRO A 653 -29.93 -1.45 0.24
N PRO A 654 -30.11 -2.25 1.31
CA PRO A 654 -30.86 -1.83 2.48
C PRO A 654 -30.26 -0.57 3.13
N ALA A 655 -31.11 0.37 3.53
CA ALA A 655 -30.70 1.49 4.38
C ALA A 655 -30.48 0.99 5.82
N LEU A 656 -29.24 1.05 6.30
CA LEU A 656 -28.91 0.75 7.69
C LEU A 656 -29.37 1.91 8.58
N ALA A 657 -30.13 1.59 9.63
CA ALA A 657 -30.60 2.60 10.57
C ALA A 657 -29.43 3.20 11.36
N GLY A 658 -29.33 4.53 11.38
CA GLY A 658 -28.38 5.24 12.23
C GLY A 658 -28.69 5.00 13.71
N THR A 659 -27.67 4.58 14.46
CA THR A 659 -27.77 4.36 15.92
C THR A 659 -27.07 5.46 16.71
N VAL A 660 -26.23 6.25 16.04
CA VAL A 660 -25.51 7.38 16.63
C VAL A 660 -26.44 8.58 16.76
N ARG A 661 -26.53 9.14 17.97
CA ARG A 661 -27.27 10.36 18.25
C ARG A 661 -26.32 11.54 18.44
N ALA A 662 -26.61 12.67 17.81
CA ALA A 662 -25.79 13.87 17.91
C ALA A 662 -25.71 14.43 19.35
N ASP A 663 -26.77 14.27 20.14
CA ASP A 663 -26.89 14.73 21.52
C ASP A 663 -26.41 13.70 22.56
N ALA A 664 -25.95 12.53 22.13
CA ALA A 664 -25.42 11.53 23.05
C ALA A 664 -24.13 12.03 23.72
N PRO A 665 -23.86 11.59 24.97
CA PRO A 665 -22.54 11.77 25.56
C PRO A 665 -21.46 11.25 24.62
N LYS A 666 -20.32 11.93 24.56
CA LYS A 666 -19.22 11.61 23.63
C LYS A 666 -18.40 10.39 24.12
N GLU A 667 -19.10 9.34 24.50
CA GLU A 667 -18.59 8.06 24.96
C GLU A 667 -19.28 6.90 24.22
N GLY A 668 -18.58 5.79 24.11
CA GLY A 668 -19.11 4.51 23.64
C GLY A 668 -18.65 3.39 24.57
N SER A 669 -19.03 2.15 24.26
CA SER A 669 -18.68 0.97 25.06
C SER A 669 -18.17 -0.18 24.21
N PHE A 670 -17.35 -1.03 24.81
CA PHE A 670 -16.91 -2.30 24.25
C PHE A 670 -17.43 -3.45 25.10
N LEU A 671 -17.86 -4.53 24.44
CA LEU A 671 -18.22 -5.80 25.07
C LEU A 671 -17.40 -6.93 24.44
N VAL A 672 -16.51 -7.54 25.21
CA VAL A 672 -15.74 -8.72 24.80
C VAL A 672 -16.37 -9.93 25.48
N ALA A 673 -16.80 -10.92 24.68
CA ALA A 673 -17.42 -12.13 25.20
C ALA A 673 -16.43 -12.98 26.01
N ASN A 674 -15.25 -13.25 25.46
CA ASN A 674 -14.16 -13.93 26.13
C ASN A 674 -12.81 -13.52 25.53
N VAL A 675 -12.01 -12.74 26.26
CA VAL A 675 -10.69 -12.27 25.81
C VAL A 675 -9.71 -13.41 25.46
N CYS A 676 -9.92 -14.61 26.00
CA CYS A 676 -9.06 -15.76 25.72
C CYS A 676 -9.44 -16.47 24.40
N GLU A 677 -10.61 -16.19 23.82
CA GLU A 677 -11.01 -16.76 22.53
C GLU A 677 -10.14 -16.15 21.41
N GLY A 678 -9.49 -17.00 20.62
CA GLY A 678 -8.46 -16.59 19.65
C GLY A 678 -7.02 -16.63 20.17
N LEU A 679 -6.83 -16.90 21.47
CA LEU A 679 -5.51 -17.12 22.08
C LEU A 679 -5.29 -18.61 22.39
N THR A 680 -4.04 -19.06 22.34
CA THR A 680 -3.65 -20.48 22.37
C THR A 680 -2.93 -20.89 23.64
N THR A 681 -2.38 -19.94 24.39
CA THR A 681 -1.54 -20.19 25.57
C THR A 681 -2.20 -19.82 26.90
N VAL A 682 -3.35 -19.14 26.87
CA VAL A 682 -4.07 -18.65 28.06
C VAL A 682 -5.41 -19.34 28.26
N LYS A 683 -5.86 -19.39 29.52
CA LYS A 683 -7.15 -19.92 29.95
C LYS A 683 -8.01 -18.81 30.56
N PRO A 684 -9.34 -18.99 30.64
CA PRO A 684 -10.21 -18.08 31.39
C PRO A 684 -9.68 -17.86 32.81
N GLY A 685 -9.59 -16.59 33.21
CA GLY A 685 -9.02 -16.16 34.47
C GLY A 685 -7.53 -15.85 34.43
N ASP A 686 -6.77 -16.21 33.40
CA ASP A 686 -5.35 -15.82 33.29
C ASP A 686 -5.20 -14.32 32.99
N ILE A 687 -6.09 -13.80 32.13
CA ILE A 687 -6.17 -12.37 31.83
C ILE A 687 -7.00 -11.65 32.90
N LYS A 688 -6.42 -10.62 33.53
CA LYS A 688 -7.04 -9.87 34.63
C LYS A 688 -7.60 -8.52 34.22
N ALA A 689 -7.03 -7.91 33.19
CA ALA A 689 -7.41 -6.59 32.74
C ALA A 689 -7.12 -6.38 31.25
N LEU A 690 -7.80 -5.41 30.65
CA LEU A 690 -7.43 -4.84 29.35
C LEU A 690 -6.82 -3.45 29.58
N ARG A 691 -5.65 -3.19 28.99
CA ARG A 691 -5.09 -1.83 28.88
C ARG A 691 -5.65 -1.17 27.63
N ILE A 692 -6.06 0.09 27.75
CA ILE A 692 -6.60 0.89 26.65
C ILE A 692 -5.56 1.92 26.24
N VAL A 693 -5.16 1.90 24.97
CA VAL A 693 -4.14 2.80 24.42
C VAL A 693 -4.72 3.57 23.25
N ALA A 694 -4.87 4.89 23.42
CA ALA A 694 -5.27 5.79 22.34
C ALA A 694 -4.08 6.11 21.42
N VAL A 695 -4.37 6.34 20.15
CA VAL A 695 -3.40 6.62 19.07
C VAL A 695 -3.72 7.99 18.46
N PRO A 696 -3.19 9.10 19.03
CA PRO A 696 -3.38 10.43 18.46
C PRO A 696 -2.68 10.55 17.10
N ALA A 697 -3.28 11.30 16.17
CA ALA A 697 -2.73 11.47 14.84
C ALA A 697 -1.52 12.41 14.80
N LYS A 698 -0.66 12.21 13.81
CA LYS A 698 0.53 13.03 13.64
C LYS A 698 0.17 14.44 13.16
N THR A 699 0.64 15.45 13.90
CA THR A 699 0.39 16.87 13.63
C THR A 699 1.51 17.56 12.86
N HIS A 700 2.61 16.85 12.58
CA HIS A 700 3.78 17.40 11.91
C HIS A 700 3.99 16.79 10.50
N PRO A 701 4.27 17.59 9.46
CA PRO A 701 4.35 17.09 8.08
C PRO A 701 5.65 16.35 7.77
N THR A 702 6.76 16.67 8.45
CA THR A 702 8.05 16.03 8.20
C THR A 702 8.04 14.56 8.60
N MET A 703 8.51 13.70 7.71
CA MET A 703 8.68 12.27 7.94
C MET A 703 9.42 11.97 9.26
N ASN A 704 8.93 10.98 10.02
CA ASN A 704 9.58 10.45 11.23
C ASN A 704 9.92 11.51 12.31
N PHE A 705 9.15 12.61 12.34
CA PHE A 705 9.39 13.72 13.27
C PHE A 705 8.12 14.16 14.02
N PRO A 706 8.24 14.50 15.32
CA PRO A 706 9.35 14.13 16.21
C PRO A 706 9.49 12.60 16.35
N PRO A 707 10.67 12.09 16.74
CA PRO A 707 10.83 10.68 17.07
C PRO A 707 10.01 10.34 18.32
N MET A 708 8.99 9.49 18.16
CA MET A 708 8.04 9.18 19.23
C MET A 708 8.51 8.05 20.15
N GLY A 709 9.36 7.15 19.65
CA GLY A 709 9.81 5.95 20.36
C GLY A 709 11.12 5.38 19.80
N ILE A 710 11.15 4.07 19.61
CA ILE A 710 12.32 3.31 19.13
C ILE A 710 12.33 3.26 17.60
N MET A 711 11.18 3.05 16.98
CA MET A 711 11.05 3.05 15.53
C MET A 711 10.86 4.48 15.04
N ALA A 712 11.40 4.78 13.87
CA ALA A 712 11.38 6.14 13.31
C ALA A 712 9.95 6.62 13.04
N ASP A 713 9.05 5.71 12.70
CA ASP A 713 7.65 5.93 12.38
C ASP A 713 6.70 5.45 13.48
N ASP A 714 7.17 5.37 14.74
CA ASP A 714 6.32 5.06 15.89
C ASP A 714 5.14 6.04 15.97
N PRO A 715 3.90 5.56 16.22
CA PRO A 715 2.75 6.43 16.37
C PRO A 715 2.80 7.18 17.70
N GLY A 716 1.97 8.22 17.82
CA GLY A 716 1.64 8.77 19.13
C GLY A 716 0.87 7.73 19.94
N LYS A 717 1.09 7.68 21.26
CA LYS A 717 0.40 6.76 22.17
C LYS A 717 -0.02 7.48 23.44
N CYS A 718 -1.18 7.13 23.96
CA CYS A 718 -1.67 7.62 25.24
C CYS A 718 -2.37 6.49 25.98
N VAL A 719 -1.82 6.03 27.10
CA VAL A 719 -2.40 4.93 27.86
C VAL A 719 -3.51 5.50 28.75
N LEU A 720 -4.76 5.28 28.36
CA LEU A 720 -5.92 5.84 29.06
C LEU A 720 -6.09 5.21 30.44
N GLY A 721 -5.72 3.93 30.56
CA GLY A 721 -5.80 3.17 31.79
C GLY A 721 -6.14 1.71 31.56
N THR A 722 -6.71 1.07 32.57
CA THR A 722 -7.10 -0.34 32.54
C THR A 722 -8.55 -0.55 32.94
N VAL A 723 -9.13 -1.66 32.46
CA VAL A 723 -10.48 -2.12 32.81
C VAL A 723 -10.43 -3.60 33.19
N PRO A 724 -11.25 -4.06 34.15
CA PRO A 724 -11.20 -5.43 34.63
C PRO A 724 -11.75 -6.41 33.60
N VAL A 725 -11.15 -7.60 33.56
CA VAL A 725 -11.67 -8.80 32.89
C VAL A 725 -12.22 -9.75 33.94
N GLU A 726 -13.42 -10.24 33.72
CA GLU A 726 -14.09 -11.18 34.62
C GLU A 726 -13.41 -12.57 34.59
N PRO A 727 -13.59 -13.41 35.63
CA PRO A 727 -13.01 -14.77 35.63
C PRO A 727 -13.43 -15.65 34.46
N ASP A 728 -14.58 -15.38 33.83
CA ASP A 728 -15.04 -16.08 32.62
C ASP A 728 -14.40 -15.54 31.32
N GLY A 729 -13.50 -14.57 31.43
CA GLY A 729 -12.83 -13.90 30.31
C GLY A 729 -13.62 -12.74 29.70
N SER A 730 -14.85 -12.47 30.17
CA SER A 730 -15.66 -11.39 29.61
C SER A 730 -15.23 -10.01 30.10
N ALA A 731 -15.41 -8.98 29.27
CA ALA A 731 -15.13 -7.58 29.64
C ALA A 731 -16.18 -6.64 29.05
N HIS A 732 -16.61 -5.64 29.83
CA HIS A 732 -17.58 -4.63 29.41
C HIS A 732 -17.17 -3.28 30.00
N PHE A 733 -16.91 -2.28 29.16
CA PHE A 733 -16.33 -1.01 29.60
C PHE A 733 -16.63 0.17 28.68
N ARG A 734 -16.60 1.38 29.24
CA ARG A 734 -16.79 2.63 28.49
C ARG A 734 -15.47 3.27 28.09
N VAL A 735 -15.48 3.99 26.97
CA VAL A 735 -14.34 4.76 26.45
C VAL A 735 -14.82 6.07 25.81
N PRO A 736 -13.92 7.06 25.61
CA PRO A 736 -14.23 8.21 24.78
C PRO A 736 -14.57 7.78 23.34
N ALA A 737 -15.66 8.29 22.80
CA ALA A 737 -16.05 8.05 21.40
C ALA A 737 -15.19 8.87 20.44
N GLY A 738 -15.11 8.50 19.16
CA GLY A 738 -14.37 9.27 18.16
C GLY A 738 -12.85 9.34 18.40
N VAL A 739 -12.29 8.45 19.22
CA VAL A 739 -10.86 8.32 19.49
C VAL A 739 -10.37 6.98 18.95
N THR A 740 -9.28 7.01 18.18
CA THR A 740 -8.59 5.81 17.69
C THR A 740 -7.83 5.14 18.84
N MET A 741 -8.04 3.83 19.05
CA MET A 741 -7.42 3.11 20.16
C MET A 741 -7.17 1.63 19.86
N PHE A 742 -6.33 0.99 20.66
CA PHE A 742 -6.10 -0.46 20.67
C PHE A 742 -6.02 -0.99 22.10
N PHE A 743 -6.01 -2.32 22.23
CA PHE A 743 -6.04 -3.01 23.53
C PHE A 743 -4.84 -3.94 23.75
N GLN A 744 -4.48 -4.10 25.01
CA GLN A 744 -3.54 -5.14 25.46
C GLN A 744 -4.20 -6.01 26.54
N ALA A 745 -4.15 -7.33 26.39
CA ALA A 745 -4.62 -8.28 27.39
C ALA A 745 -3.51 -8.49 28.45
N LEU A 746 -3.82 -8.22 29.72
CA LEU A 746 -2.84 -8.21 30.81
C LEU A 746 -2.99 -9.42 31.76
N ASP A 747 -1.87 -10.00 32.17
CA ASP A 747 -1.81 -11.01 33.23
C ASP A 747 -1.98 -10.40 34.65
N ASP A 748 -1.83 -11.23 35.69
CA ASP A 748 -1.90 -10.82 37.10
C ASP A 748 -0.73 -9.93 37.57
N ARG A 749 0.33 -9.83 36.77
CA ARG A 749 1.47 -8.93 37.00
C ARG A 749 1.34 -7.61 36.23
N GLY A 750 0.23 -7.42 35.50
CA GLY A 750 -0.03 -6.25 34.67
C GLY A 750 0.76 -6.23 33.35
N VAL A 751 1.39 -7.36 32.97
CA VAL A 751 2.20 -7.50 31.76
C VAL A 751 1.30 -7.89 30.58
N ALA A 752 1.52 -7.25 29.43
CA ALA A 752 0.79 -7.59 28.21
C ALA A 752 1.15 -9.01 27.73
N VAL A 753 0.16 -9.89 27.71
CA VAL A 753 0.23 -11.21 27.11
C VAL A 753 0.00 -11.12 25.60
N GLN A 754 -0.96 -10.30 25.17
CA GLN A 754 -1.26 -10.07 23.76
C GLN A 754 -1.51 -8.58 23.51
N THR A 755 -0.95 -8.06 22.43
CA THR A 755 -1.20 -6.68 21.97
C THR A 755 -1.93 -6.68 20.64
N MET A 756 -3.05 -5.97 20.58
CA MET A 756 -3.69 -5.64 19.32
C MET A 756 -2.80 -4.69 18.52
N ARG A 757 -2.38 -5.10 17.33
CA ARG A 757 -1.54 -4.27 16.45
C ARG A 757 -2.34 -3.52 15.38
N GLY A 758 -3.54 -3.11 15.68
CA GLY A 758 -4.36 -2.32 14.75
C GLY A 758 -5.20 -1.38 15.59
N ALA A 759 -6.07 -0.59 14.98
CA ALA A 759 -6.90 0.31 15.77
C ALA A 759 -8.40 0.16 15.52
N VAL A 760 -9.16 0.48 16.56
CA VAL A 760 -10.61 0.53 16.59
C VAL A 760 -11.07 1.85 17.17
N HIS A 761 -12.34 2.15 16.96
CA HIS A 761 -13.03 3.27 17.58
C HIS A 761 -14.49 2.89 17.83
N VAL A 762 -15.17 3.74 18.60
CA VAL A 762 -16.62 3.68 18.78
C VAL A 762 -17.22 5.06 18.55
N GLN A 763 -18.44 5.10 18.05
CA GLN A 763 -19.24 6.32 17.93
C GLN A 763 -20.00 6.63 19.24
N PRO A 764 -20.47 7.87 19.44
CA PRO A 764 -21.30 8.22 20.60
C PRO A 764 -22.50 7.28 20.78
N GLY A 765 -22.61 6.67 21.97
CA GLY A 765 -23.67 5.74 22.34
C GLY A 765 -23.56 4.33 21.74
N GLN A 766 -22.53 4.05 20.92
CA GLN A 766 -22.32 2.73 20.34
C GLN A 766 -21.79 1.74 21.40
N THR A 767 -22.33 0.52 21.41
CA THR A 767 -21.66 -0.64 22.00
C THR A 767 -21.10 -1.52 20.90
N LEU A 768 -19.78 -1.65 20.81
CA LEU A 768 -19.11 -2.56 19.87
C LEU A 768 -18.74 -3.86 20.57
N SER A 769 -19.21 -4.99 20.03
CA SER A 769 -18.92 -6.31 20.60
C SER A 769 -17.97 -7.14 19.74
N CYS A 770 -17.05 -7.87 20.37
CA CYS A 770 -16.27 -8.93 19.74
C CYS A 770 -16.35 -10.24 20.54
N VAL A 771 -16.06 -11.36 19.88
CA VAL A 771 -16.09 -12.66 20.55
C VAL A 771 -14.86 -12.83 21.43
N GLY A 772 -13.69 -12.46 20.91
CA GLY A 772 -12.44 -12.55 21.66
C GLY A 772 -11.34 -11.66 21.11
N CYS A 773 -10.10 -12.03 21.44
CA CYS A 773 -8.91 -11.32 21.00
C CYS A 773 -8.28 -12.09 19.84
N HIS A 774 -8.51 -11.62 18.61
CA HIS A 774 -8.05 -12.27 17.37
C HIS A 774 -8.74 -13.60 17.05
N GLU A 775 -10.02 -13.72 17.43
CA GLU A 775 -10.87 -14.80 16.98
C GLU A 775 -10.97 -14.85 15.44
N HIS A 776 -11.27 -16.03 14.90
CA HIS A 776 -11.68 -16.12 13.51
C HIS A 776 -12.97 -15.31 13.29
N ARG A 777 -13.02 -14.47 12.24
CA ARG A 777 -14.15 -13.54 12.05
C ARG A 777 -15.49 -14.20 11.71
N MET A 778 -15.46 -15.46 11.29
CA MET A 778 -16.65 -16.29 11.10
C MET A 778 -17.09 -17.03 12.37
N THR A 779 -16.40 -16.83 13.50
CA THR A 779 -16.79 -17.44 14.78
C THR A 779 -18.09 -16.83 15.27
N ALA A 780 -19.10 -17.67 15.45
CA ALA A 780 -20.34 -17.24 16.07
C ALA A 780 -20.11 -16.89 17.56
N PRO A 781 -20.79 -15.87 18.09
CA PRO A 781 -20.71 -15.58 19.51
C PRO A 781 -21.22 -16.77 20.34
N PRO A 782 -20.59 -17.10 21.48
CA PRO A 782 -21.05 -18.18 22.33
C PRO A 782 -22.43 -17.87 22.93
N ALA A 783 -23.27 -18.90 23.06
CA ALA A 783 -24.65 -18.78 23.57
C ALA A 783 -24.73 -18.59 25.10
N GLN A 784 -23.61 -18.28 25.77
CA GLN A 784 -23.52 -18.17 27.22
C GLN A 784 -23.74 -16.72 27.67
N ALA A 785 -24.42 -16.54 28.80
CA ALA A 785 -24.54 -15.23 29.43
C ALA A 785 -23.22 -14.84 30.11
N PHE A 786 -22.61 -13.74 29.63
CA PHE A 786 -21.35 -13.19 30.13
C PHE A 786 -21.52 -12.50 31.47
N ALA A 787 -20.57 -12.68 32.40
CA ALA A 787 -20.59 -11.98 33.69
C ALA A 787 -20.55 -10.45 33.49
N ALA A 788 -19.70 -9.96 32.59
CA ALA A 788 -19.55 -8.52 32.33
C ALA A 788 -20.81 -7.86 31.74
N ALA A 789 -21.63 -8.61 31.01
CA ALA A 789 -22.88 -8.12 30.42
C ALA A 789 -24.03 -7.97 31.44
N ARG A 790 -23.88 -8.50 32.66
CA ARG A 790 -24.89 -8.44 33.73
C ARG A 790 -24.76 -7.21 34.63
N ARG A 791 -23.79 -6.35 34.36
CA ARG A 791 -23.51 -5.13 35.12
C ARG A 791 -23.29 -3.96 34.17
N GLU A 792 -23.32 -2.76 34.74
CA GLU A 792 -22.90 -1.56 34.03
C GLU A 792 -21.47 -1.71 33.49
N PRO A 793 -21.16 -1.10 32.32
CA PRO A 793 -19.81 -1.11 31.79
C PRO A 793 -18.84 -0.47 32.79
N SER A 794 -17.69 -1.09 32.95
CA SER A 794 -16.62 -0.60 33.82
C SER A 794 -16.15 0.79 33.41
N ARG A 795 -15.84 1.60 34.43
CA ARG A 795 -15.04 2.81 34.27
C ARG A 795 -13.56 2.45 34.12
N VAL A 796 -12.81 3.32 33.47
CA VAL A 796 -11.37 3.15 33.24
C VAL A 796 -10.60 3.58 34.48
N THR A 797 -9.78 2.69 35.04
CA THR A 797 -8.84 3.06 36.11
C THR A 797 -7.62 3.71 35.45
N PRO A 798 -7.36 5.02 35.69
CA PRO A 798 -6.26 5.71 35.01
C PRO A 798 -4.90 5.15 35.43
N GLY A 799 -3.97 5.15 34.47
CA GLY A 799 -2.56 4.82 34.72
C GLY A 799 -1.86 5.86 35.62
N PRO A 800 -0.63 5.58 36.06
CA PRO A 800 0.17 6.54 36.82
C PRO A 800 0.48 7.79 36.01
N ASP A 801 0.96 8.85 36.66
CA ASP A 801 1.35 10.08 35.96
C ASP A 801 2.37 9.79 34.83
N GLY A 802 2.23 10.51 33.73
CA GLY A 802 2.99 10.27 32.50
C GLY A 802 2.45 9.17 31.59
N THR A 803 1.27 8.61 31.85
CA THR A 803 0.55 7.72 30.90
C THR A 803 -0.47 8.45 30.01
N TRP A 804 -1.11 9.48 30.56
CA TRP A 804 -2.08 10.32 29.88
C TRP A 804 -1.90 11.80 30.25
N PRO A 805 -1.25 12.60 29.38
CA PRO A 805 -0.54 12.20 28.15
C PRO A 805 0.70 11.33 28.40
N PHE A 806 1.17 10.56 27.41
CA PHE A 806 2.34 9.68 27.60
C PHE A 806 3.65 10.47 27.59
N ARG A 807 4.46 10.34 28.64
CA ARG A 807 5.74 11.05 28.84
C ARG A 807 6.74 10.19 29.61
N TYR A 808 7.81 9.73 28.95
CA TYR A 808 8.84 8.91 29.61
C TYR A 808 9.47 9.61 30.83
N ASP A 809 9.71 10.91 30.71
CA ASP A 809 10.29 11.76 31.77
C ASP A 809 9.39 11.92 33.00
N ARG A 810 8.07 11.70 32.87
CA ARG A 810 7.12 11.70 33.99
C ARG A 810 6.78 10.28 34.47
N LEU A 811 6.80 9.32 33.56
CA LEU A 811 6.43 7.94 33.83
C LEU A 811 7.56 7.16 34.49
N VAL A 812 8.73 7.11 33.84
CA VAL A 812 9.84 6.21 34.19
C VAL A 812 10.94 6.91 34.97
N GLN A 813 11.36 8.10 34.54
CA GLN A 813 12.50 8.79 35.15
C GLN A 813 12.37 8.98 36.68
N PRO A 814 11.19 9.29 37.26
CA PRO A 814 11.06 9.43 38.72
C PRO A 814 11.38 8.14 39.51
N VAL A 815 11.11 6.97 38.92
CA VAL A 815 11.49 5.68 39.51
C VAL A 815 13.01 5.54 39.53
N LEU A 816 13.66 5.92 38.44
CA LEU A 816 15.12 5.87 38.31
C LEU A 816 15.81 6.87 39.24
N ASP A 817 15.28 8.09 39.36
CA ASP A 817 15.84 9.13 40.22
C ASP A 817 15.85 8.68 41.68
N THR A 818 14.79 7.97 42.11
CA THR A 818 14.64 7.46 43.47
C THR A 818 15.60 6.30 43.76
N HIS A 819 15.67 5.33 42.84
CA HIS A 819 16.30 4.02 43.14
C HIS A 819 17.63 3.76 42.45
N CYS A 820 17.92 4.43 41.33
CA CYS A 820 18.99 4.04 40.42
C CYS A 820 20.05 5.11 40.22
N VAL A 821 19.67 6.39 40.11
CA VAL A 821 20.57 7.48 39.67
C VAL A 821 21.75 7.72 40.61
N SER A 822 21.58 7.52 41.92
CA SER A 822 22.66 7.68 42.90
C SER A 822 23.89 6.83 42.55
N CYS A 823 23.69 5.58 42.13
CA CYS A 823 24.73 4.67 41.67
C CYS A 823 25.04 4.84 40.17
N HIS A 824 24.02 5.09 39.35
CA HIS A 824 24.09 5.15 37.89
C HIS A 824 24.24 6.58 37.35
N SER A 825 25.09 7.38 37.99
CA SER A 825 25.45 8.73 37.55
C SER A 825 26.97 8.89 37.44
N PRO A 826 27.47 9.92 36.74
CA PRO A 826 28.92 10.20 36.70
C PRO A 826 29.55 10.41 38.08
N LYS A 827 28.74 10.74 39.10
CA LYS A 827 29.16 10.96 40.48
C LYS A 827 29.07 9.71 41.35
N GLY A 828 28.58 8.59 40.82
CA GLY A 828 28.47 7.32 41.55
C GLY A 828 29.82 6.81 42.07
N GLU A 829 29.79 6.19 43.25
CA GLU A 829 30.97 5.63 43.90
C GLU A 829 31.50 4.40 43.12
N ASP A 830 30.59 3.51 42.70
CA ASP A 830 30.93 2.36 41.85
C ASP A 830 31.17 2.82 40.39
N LYS A 831 32.44 2.77 39.98
CA LYS A 831 32.86 3.16 38.62
C LYS A 831 32.34 2.25 37.51
N ARG A 832 31.96 1.01 37.81
CA ARG A 832 31.31 0.12 36.86
C ARG A 832 29.85 0.52 36.67
N ALA A 833 29.12 0.76 37.77
CA ALA A 833 27.72 1.22 37.71
C ALA A 833 27.60 2.58 37.02
N ALA A 834 28.50 3.53 37.33
CA ALA A 834 28.52 4.88 36.76
C ALA A 834 28.71 4.93 35.22
N ARG A 835 29.21 3.85 34.59
CA ARG A 835 29.29 3.74 33.12
C ARG A 835 27.92 3.54 32.47
N PHE A 836 27.00 2.86 33.16
CA PHE A 836 25.63 2.69 32.71
C PHE A 836 24.79 3.84 33.29
N ARG A 837 24.67 4.93 32.53
CA ARG A 837 24.10 6.18 33.02
C ARG A 837 22.58 6.16 32.95
N LEU A 838 21.93 6.40 34.09
CA LEU A 838 20.48 6.50 34.22
C LEU A 838 20.01 7.92 34.58
N THR A 839 20.88 8.92 34.43
CA THR A 839 20.48 10.34 34.53
C THR A 839 19.47 10.69 33.44
N PRO A 840 18.63 11.74 33.62
CA PRO A 840 17.56 12.09 32.66
C PRO A 840 18.01 12.22 31.20
N GLU A 841 19.26 12.62 30.96
CA GLU A 841 19.79 12.83 29.60
C GLU A 841 20.26 11.54 28.91
N LYS A 842 20.26 10.39 29.61
CA LYS A 842 20.82 9.13 29.11
C LYS A 842 19.99 7.88 29.41
N SER A 843 19.07 7.95 30.37
CA SER A 843 18.35 6.77 30.87
C SER A 843 17.56 6.07 29.78
N TYR A 844 16.90 6.82 28.88
CA TYR A 844 16.08 6.25 27.82
C TYR A 844 16.92 5.34 26.91
N GLU A 845 17.98 5.87 26.28
CA GLU A 845 18.80 5.08 25.37
C GLU A 845 19.52 3.93 26.10
N ALA A 846 19.94 4.15 27.36
CA ALA A 846 20.59 3.13 28.18
C ALA A 846 19.66 1.95 28.47
N LEU A 847 18.41 2.21 28.88
CA LEU A 847 17.43 1.16 29.17
C LEU A 847 16.95 0.46 27.89
N CYS A 848 16.70 1.20 26.82
CA CYS A 848 16.30 0.61 25.53
C CYS A 848 17.33 -0.42 25.02
N GLY A 849 18.63 -0.16 25.23
CA GLY A 849 19.72 -1.03 24.82
C GLY A 849 20.16 -2.08 25.85
N TYR A 850 19.52 -2.18 27.02
CA TYR A 850 19.97 -3.06 28.10
C TYR A 850 19.62 -4.54 27.87
N GLY A 851 20.60 -5.41 28.12
CA GLY A 851 20.43 -6.87 28.08
C GLY A 851 20.23 -7.42 26.67
N LYS A 852 20.02 -8.75 26.58
CA LYS A 852 19.71 -9.45 25.31
C LYS A 852 18.61 -10.51 25.52
N PRO A 853 17.56 -10.54 24.68
CA PRO A 853 17.22 -9.50 23.70
C PRO A 853 16.93 -8.16 24.40
N SER A 854 17.45 -7.07 23.87
CA SER A 854 17.17 -5.72 24.39
C SER A 854 15.76 -5.29 23.98
N LEU A 855 15.27 -4.18 24.54
CA LEU A 855 13.99 -3.61 24.13
C LEU A 855 14.00 -3.24 22.63
N VAL A 856 15.10 -2.66 22.14
CA VAL A 856 15.27 -2.36 20.71
C VAL A 856 15.19 -3.62 19.84
N ASP A 857 15.82 -4.72 20.27
CA ASP A 857 15.77 -5.99 19.52
C ASP A 857 14.32 -6.50 19.45
N ASN A 858 13.61 -6.51 20.60
CA ASN A 858 12.24 -6.99 20.69
C ASN A 858 11.25 -6.13 19.86
N VAL A 859 11.33 -4.81 19.99
CA VAL A 859 10.46 -3.89 19.24
C VAL A 859 10.69 -4.00 17.74
N ARG A 860 11.97 -4.04 17.29
CA ARG A 860 12.30 -4.16 15.87
C ARG A 860 11.83 -5.49 15.27
N GLU A 861 12.08 -6.61 15.97
CA GLU A 861 11.63 -7.93 15.52
C GLU A 861 10.10 -7.97 15.41
N GLY A 862 9.41 -7.49 16.44
CA GLY A 862 7.96 -7.37 16.44
C GLY A 862 7.48 -6.51 15.27
N TYR A 863 8.03 -5.30 15.09
CA TYR A 863 7.64 -4.36 14.04
C TYR A 863 7.72 -5.00 12.64
N LEU A 864 8.82 -5.69 12.33
CA LEU A 864 9.01 -6.38 11.06
C LEU A 864 8.06 -7.57 10.88
N ARG A 865 7.76 -8.28 11.97
CA ARG A 865 6.82 -9.40 11.96
C ARG A 865 5.37 -8.95 11.75
N GLY A 866 4.99 -7.77 12.23
CA GLY A 866 3.66 -7.19 12.03
C GLY A 866 2.54 -7.79 12.89
N TYR A 867 2.82 -8.79 13.73
CA TYR A 867 1.85 -9.36 14.66
C TYR A 867 2.46 -9.69 16.03
N SER A 868 1.60 -9.73 17.04
CA SER A 868 1.96 -10.08 18.42
C SER A 868 1.92 -11.61 18.60
N ILE A 869 2.89 -12.14 19.35
CA ILE A 869 2.93 -13.54 19.79
C ILE A 869 2.66 -13.54 21.29
N GLU A 870 1.77 -14.43 21.70
CA GLU A 870 1.32 -14.53 23.08
C GLU A 870 2.48 -14.75 24.06
N GLY A 871 2.53 -13.95 25.12
CA GLY A 871 3.52 -14.07 26.19
C GLY A 871 4.94 -13.62 25.83
N THR A 872 5.19 -13.16 24.61
CA THR A 872 6.53 -12.70 24.17
C THR A 872 6.62 -11.17 24.03
N GLY A 873 5.71 -10.44 24.69
CA GLY A 873 5.69 -8.97 24.68
C GLY A 873 6.94 -8.35 25.34
N PRO A 874 7.22 -7.06 25.07
CA PRO A 874 8.45 -6.43 25.52
C PRO A 874 8.68 -6.48 27.03
N ALA A 875 7.64 -6.29 27.86
CA ALA A 875 7.80 -6.41 29.31
C ALA A 875 8.05 -7.87 29.74
N SER A 876 7.32 -8.83 29.15
CA SER A 876 7.45 -10.26 29.47
C SER A 876 8.88 -10.79 29.27
N THR A 877 9.54 -10.34 28.20
CA THR A 877 10.91 -10.77 27.87
C THR A 877 11.99 -9.79 28.33
N SER A 878 11.64 -8.80 29.15
CA SER A 878 12.55 -7.70 29.51
C SER A 878 13.69 -8.16 30.42
N PRO A 879 14.97 -7.97 30.02
CA PRO A 879 16.10 -8.20 30.91
C PRO A 879 16.10 -7.28 32.14
N ILE A 880 15.48 -6.10 32.04
CA ILE A 880 15.34 -5.14 33.15
C ILE A 880 14.41 -5.73 34.20
N LEU A 881 13.21 -6.18 33.81
CA LEU A 881 12.27 -6.78 34.75
C LEU A 881 12.80 -8.12 35.29
N ALA A 882 13.45 -8.93 34.46
CA ALA A 882 14.08 -10.17 34.92
C ALA A 882 15.17 -9.92 35.98
N LEU A 883 15.95 -8.84 35.84
CA LEU A 883 16.94 -8.44 36.86
C LEU A 883 16.27 -8.01 38.18
N LEU A 884 15.22 -7.20 38.09
CA LEU A 884 14.54 -6.63 39.26
C LEU A 884 13.67 -7.66 39.98
N ASP A 885 13.05 -8.58 39.24
CA ASP A 885 12.18 -9.64 39.77
C ASP A 885 12.97 -10.88 40.23
N ALA A 886 14.29 -10.95 39.95
CA ALA A 886 15.13 -12.06 40.41
C ALA A 886 15.14 -12.14 41.96
N PRO A 887 15.23 -13.34 42.57
CA PRO A 887 15.25 -13.45 44.04
C PRO A 887 16.41 -12.70 44.72
N LYS A 888 17.55 -12.55 44.01
CA LYS A 888 18.69 -11.76 44.49
C LYS A 888 18.50 -10.25 44.29
N GLY A 889 17.52 -9.86 43.46
CA GLY A 889 17.23 -8.50 43.05
C GLY A 889 18.43 -7.78 42.43
N HIS A 890 18.33 -6.45 42.41
CA HIS A 890 19.45 -5.57 42.12
C HIS A 890 19.94 -4.91 43.42
N TYR A 891 20.82 -5.62 44.14
CA TYR A 891 21.31 -5.22 45.46
C TYR A 891 20.16 -5.04 46.48
N ASN A 892 19.96 -3.83 47.00
CA ASN A 892 18.92 -3.51 47.98
C ASN A 892 17.74 -2.73 47.37
N VAL A 893 17.67 -2.64 46.03
CA VAL A 893 16.56 -1.94 45.36
C VAL A 893 15.32 -2.82 45.40
N SER A 894 14.22 -2.25 45.90
CA SER A 894 12.89 -2.86 45.88
C SER A 894 11.89 -1.80 45.43
N LEU A 895 11.13 -2.12 44.40
CA LEU A 895 10.13 -1.22 43.84
C LEU A 895 8.77 -1.50 44.47
N SER A 896 8.02 -0.44 44.75
CA SER A 896 6.59 -0.54 45.03
C SER A 896 5.81 -1.07 43.81
N ALA A 897 4.57 -1.51 44.03
CA ALA A 897 3.71 -2.00 42.95
C ALA A 897 3.50 -0.95 41.84
N GLU A 898 3.30 0.33 42.20
CA GLU A 898 3.16 1.41 41.23
C GLU A 898 4.47 1.68 40.47
N GLU A 899 5.62 1.69 41.15
CA GLU A 899 6.91 1.91 40.49
C GLU A 899 7.23 0.80 39.48
N ARG A 900 6.87 -0.45 39.80
CA ARG A 900 6.95 -1.56 38.85
C ARG A 900 5.97 -1.41 37.70
N GLU A 901 4.72 -1.01 37.96
CA GLU A 901 3.69 -0.76 36.94
C GLU A 901 4.18 0.27 35.90
N ARG A 902 4.81 1.36 36.34
CA ARG A 902 5.37 2.40 35.47
C ARG A 902 6.36 1.83 34.45
N LEU A 903 7.26 0.95 34.89
CA LEU A 903 8.23 0.30 34.01
C LEU A 903 7.55 -0.70 33.05
N VAL A 904 6.60 -1.47 33.53
CA VAL A 904 5.84 -2.44 32.72
C VAL A 904 5.07 -1.72 31.60
N ILE A 905 4.35 -0.65 31.93
CA ILE A 905 3.60 0.14 30.94
C ILE A 905 4.54 0.70 29.87
N TRP A 906 5.70 1.25 30.26
CA TRP A 906 6.64 1.79 29.28
C TRP A 906 7.20 0.72 28.34
N LEU A 907 7.58 -0.44 28.89
CA LEU A 907 8.05 -1.57 28.09
C LEU A 907 6.97 -2.03 27.10
N ASP A 908 5.76 -2.29 27.59
CA ASP A 908 4.64 -2.76 26.75
C ASP A 908 4.10 -1.71 25.78
N ALA A 909 4.36 -0.42 26.01
CA ALA A 909 4.11 0.65 25.05
C ALA A 909 5.19 0.73 23.96
N TYR A 910 6.03 -0.30 23.83
CA TYR A 910 7.15 -0.40 22.88
C TYR A 910 8.24 0.66 23.12
N GLY A 911 8.46 1.01 24.39
CA GLY A 911 9.48 1.97 24.76
C GLY A 911 9.13 3.40 24.39
N GLN A 912 7.85 3.76 24.28
CA GLN A 912 7.41 5.10 23.90
C GLN A 912 8.15 6.21 24.69
N ARG A 913 8.60 7.25 23.99
CA ARG A 913 9.26 8.42 24.58
C ARG A 913 8.27 9.56 24.83
N LEU A 914 7.50 9.89 23.80
CA LEU A 914 6.49 10.96 23.79
C LEU A 914 5.16 10.42 23.30
N GLY A 915 4.04 10.88 23.85
CA GLY A 915 2.71 10.48 23.41
C GLY A 915 2.06 11.38 22.36
N SER A 916 2.49 12.63 22.31
CA SER A 916 1.96 13.71 21.46
C SER A 916 3.03 14.24 20.51
N PHE A 917 2.61 14.70 19.33
CA PHE A 917 3.49 15.26 18.31
C PHE A 917 3.72 16.78 18.48
N SER A 918 2.95 17.44 19.34
CA SER A 918 3.05 18.87 19.64
C SER A 918 2.49 19.19 21.03
N ASP A 919 2.89 20.33 21.59
CA ASP A 919 2.37 20.84 22.87
C ASP A 919 0.85 21.06 22.82
N GLU A 920 0.33 21.52 21.67
CA GLU A 920 -1.12 21.69 21.47
C GLU A 920 -1.85 20.36 21.55
N GLN A 921 -1.32 19.30 20.93
CA GLN A 921 -1.92 17.99 21.04
C GLN A 921 -1.80 17.41 22.46
N GLU A 922 -0.71 17.71 23.18
CA GLU A 922 -0.57 17.35 24.60
C GLU A 922 -1.70 17.99 25.42
N ARG A 923 -2.00 19.28 25.21
CA ARG A 923 -3.15 19.97 25.83
C ARG A 923 -4.48 19.33 25.46
N GLN A 924 -4.71 19.01 24.19
CA GLN A 924 -5.96 18.35 23.75
C GLN A 924 -6.15 16.98 24.42
N LEU A 925 -5.06 16.24 24.67
CA LEU A 925 -5.13 14.99 25.43
C LEU A 925 -5.47 15.24 26.91
N GLU A 926 -4.95 16.29 27.53
CA GLU A 926 -5.34 16.70 28.89
C GLU A 926 -6.81 17.14 28.97
N GLU A 927 -7.29 17.89 27.98
CA GLU A 927 -8.70 18.28 27.86
C GLU A 927 -9.60 17.06 27.67
N LEU A 928 -9.19 16.08 26.86
CA LEU A 928 -9.90 14.81 26.73
C LEU A 928 -9.98 14.09 28.08
N LYS A 929 -8.90 14.07 28.87
CA LYS A 929 -8.88 13.46 30.20
C LYS A 929 -9.87 14.14 31.15
N ALA A 930 -9.87 15.48 31.15
CA ALA A 930 -10.80 16.27 31.97
C ALA A 930 -12.26 16.07 31.55
N GLY A 931 -12.53 16.10 30.24
CA GLY A 931 -13.85 15.82 29.66
C GLY A 931 -14.32 14.36 29.89
N SER A 932 -13.38 13.44 30.09
CA SER A 932 -13.63 12.03 30.39
C SER A 932 -13.79 11.73 31.88
N ALA A 933 -13.85 12.73 32.77
CA ALA A 933 -13.92 12.49 34.23
C ALA A 933 -15.06 11.54 34.65
N GLY A 934 -16.20 11.55 33.95
CA GLY A 934 -17.31 10.62 34.18
C GLY A 934 -17.01 9.15 33.80
N LEU A 935 -16.02 8.93 32.94
CA LEU A 935 -15.55 7.62 32.47
C LEU A 935 -14.48 7.02 33.36
N LEU A 936 -13.85 7.83 34.23
CA LEU A 936 -12.72 7.41 35.05
C LEU A 936 -13.15 6.90 36.42
N ALA A 937 -12.51 5.82 36.86
CA ALA A 937 -12.58 5.35 38.25
C ALA A 937 -11.54 6.08 39.10
N ALA A 938 -11.74 6.10 40.42
CA ALA A 938 -10.70 6.52 41.34
C ALA A 938 -9.53 5.52 41.30
N ARG A 939 -8.29 6.03 41.28
CA ARG A 939 -7.09 5.24 41.52
C ARG A 939 -6.91 5.12 43.03
N ASN A 940 -6.94 3.88 43.54
CA ASN A 940 -6.79 3.58 44.97
C ASN A 940 -5.32 3.43 45.35
#